data_AF-A0A2V7VYW8-F1
#
_entry.id   AF-A0A2V7VYW8-F1
#
_cell.length_a   1.000
_cell.length_b   1.000
_cell.length_c   1.000
_cell.angle_alpha   90.00
_cell.angle_beta   90.00
_cell.angle_gamma   90.00
#
_symmetry.space_group_name_H-M   'P 1'
#
loop_
_entity.id
_entity.type
_entity.pdbx_description
1 polymer ?
#
loop_
_entity_poly.entity_id
_entity_poly.type
_entity_poly.pdbx_seq_one_letter_code
_entity_poly.pdbx_strand_id
1 'polypeptide(L)'
;MQYLSSGQGFAHLSLADLLRARDQFHPHLVHKHNVVGTAVGRYLIRSGDPRPDEPHAQTQSRPPRTLENSEIRDYSWPCVIAFVKEWVDDSEFGRIGELPASAYVPKTIYLDDGKAVPVCVVLAPRVMTPPLPLPDLPRYETKGLLQGGARVTATLQKVTRAATIGCLLSDGHKIYALTSRHVAGKPGEVLKSESGVTVGTTSELQIGRVPFESVYAPWPGRHVFVNLDVALVELENLRRWSTGIRQVGPIGPMAALSTYNLSLNIIGAPVRTFGAVSGLLEGRIAALFYRYKSVGGFDYVADFLIGSRTDEPLATRPGDSGAVWVLDVADDDTLNAPIAVQWGGTALGTHAMTFALASNLSTIARELDVDVYRGSDVAAFEYWGPVGHSAIGQYACSFIENENLKQLLEANFAAMGKLANVPDDHWKEETSTHKKNEGPNHYADMDYAPENGKSLDDLTQSEAGLDVQTWIDYYDQLGWTKTNERGLLPFRVWQCFNELVEYIRQKDIDRIVAAAGVLAHYPGDSCQPLHGSIYSQGDPFRDPAGNPVSMRGPFDPIYGGAKKGTPKLGVHSTYESVMVKAKVPQLEQGIEKILPATHGMPLVENGRAAAWQTIELMRRTRQRIDPLEMVDTYAESWERGTQTGQHDEVNDLWNKYGERTIATMIDGCKTLAMLWDSAWKAGNGDDIDVAELTERDEETLLTTICDDDERFFTSTGLDAVKDRLT
;
A
#
# COMPACT_ATOMS: atom_id res chain seq x y z
N MET A 1 1.29 -19.24 -9.79
CA MET A 1 1.94 -18.75 -11.06
C MET A 1 1.44 -19.33 -12.41
N GLN A 2 0.74 -20.47 -12.49
CA GLN A 2 0.46 -21.15 -13.77
C GLN A 2 -0.29 -20.30 -14.82
N TYR A 3 -1.30 -19.53 -14.40
CA TYR A 3 -2.16 -18.70 -15.29
C TYR A 3 -1.47 -17.45 -15.86
N LEU A 4 -0.39 -16.98 -15.21
CA LEU A 4 0.41 -15.81 -15.65
C LEU A 4 1.62 -16.22 -16.49
N SER A 5 1.88 -17.52 -16.63
CA SER A 5 2.97 -18.04 -17.44
C SER A 5 2.61 -18.01 -18.93
N SER A 6 3.59 -17.66 -19.77
CA SER A 6 3.49 -17.73 -21.24
C SER A 6 3.65 -19.15 -21.78
N GLY A 7 3.63 -20.18 -20.92
CA GLY A 7 3.91 -21.56 -21.28
C GLY A 7 3.03 -22.07 -22.42
N GLN A 8 3.66 -22.73 -23.40
CA GLN A 8 2.99 -23.35 -24.54
C GLN A 8 2.11 -24.51 -24.07
N GLY A 9 0.83 -24.25 -23.81
CA GLY A 9 -0.19 -25.29 -23.93
C GLY A 9 -0.16 -25.83 -25.36
N PHE A 10 -0.45 -27.12 -25.54
CA PHE A 10 -0.32 -27.94 -26.76
C PHE A 10 -1.04 -27.43 -28.05
N ALA A 11 -1.49 -26.18 -28.12
CA ALA A 11 -2.15 -25.60 -29.28
C ALA A 11 -1.27 -24.52 -29.96
N HIS A 12 -0.93 -24.73 -31.22
CA HIS A 12 -0.05 -23.89 -32.06
C HIS A 12 -0.49 -22.43 -32.30
N LEU A 13 -1.61 -21.97 -31.74
CA LEU A 13 -2.17 -20.63 -31.97
C LEU A 13 -1.96 -19.71 -30.77
N SER A 14 -1.32 -18.57 -31.01
CA SER A 14 -1.15 -17.51 -30.00
C SER A 14 -2.37 -16.59 -29.91
N LEU A 15 -2.46 -15.81 -28.83
CA LEU A 15 -3.46 -14.74 -28.71
C LEU A 15 -3.38 -13.74 -29.88
N ALA A 16 -2.17 -13.39 -30.31
CA ALA A 16 -1.95 -12.52 -31.45
C ALA A 16 -2.51 -13.11 -32.76
N ASP A 17 -2.40 -14.44 -32.96
CA ASP A 17 -2.99 -15.10 -34.13
C ASP A 17 -4.51 -15.01 -34.12
N LEU A 18 -5.15 -15.16 -32.95
CA LEU A 18 -6.61 -15.00 -32.83
C LEU A 18 -7.05 -13.56 -33.11
N LEU A 19 -6.29 -12.58 -32.63
CA LEU A 19 -6.55 -11.16 -32.90
C LEU A 19 -6.39 -10.83 -34.39
N ARG A 20 -5.37 -11.38 -35.07
CA ARG A 20 -5.19 -11.26 -36.53
C ARG A 20 -6.36 -11.87 -37.28
N ALA A 21 -6.80 -13.07 -36.90
CA ALA A 21 -7.93 -13.73 -37.56
C ALA A 21 -9.22 -12.91 -37.42
N ARG A 22 -9.46 -12.38 -36.22
CA ARG A 22 -10.61 -11.51 -35.96
C ARG A 22 -10.54 -10.21 -36.76
N ASP A 23 -9.38 -9.55 -36.83
CA ASP A 23 -9.18 -8.30 -37.56
C ASP A 23 -9.31 -8.50 -39.08
N GLN A 24 -8.67 -9.54 -39.64
CA GLN A 24 -8.78 -9.90 -41.06
C GLN A 24 -10.24 -10.17 -41.48
N PHE A 25 -11.01 -10.82 -40.61
CA PHE A 25 -12.41 -11.17 -40.88
C PHE A 25 -13.43 -10.17 -40.32
N HIS A 26 -12.96 -9.05 -39.74
CA HIS A 26 -13.79 -8.04 -39.07
C HIS A 26 -14.91 -7.48 -39.97
N PRO A 27 -14.65 -7.06 -41.23
CA PRO A 27 -15.72 -6.59 -42.12
C PRO A 27 -16.81 -7.64 -42.32
N HIS A 28 -16.47 -8.91 -42.37
CA HIS A 28 -17.46 -9.97 -42.54
C HIS A 28 -18.25 -10.26 -41.25
N LEU A 29 -17.62 -10.20 -40.07
CA LEU A 29 -18.29 -10.49 -38.79
C LEU A 29 -19.17 -9.35 -38.28
N VAL A 30 -18.84 -8.09 -38.60
CA VAL A 30 -19.63 -6.92 -38.20
C VAL A 30 -20.92 -6.78 -39.01
N HIS A 31 -20.90 -7.13 -40.30
CA HIS A 31 -22.07 -7.02 -41.18
C HIS A 31 -23.03 -8.22 -41.10
N LYS A 32 -22.68 -9.28 -40.35
CA LYS A 32 -23.57 -10.44 -40.18
C LYS A 32 -24.67 -10.12 -39.18
N HIS A 33 -25.90 -10.00 -39.67
CA HIS A 33 -27.10 -9.72 -38.88
C HIS A 33 -27.35 -10.69 -37.70
N ASN A 34 -26.87 -11.93 -37.81
CA ASN A 34 -27.01 -12.94 -36.75
C ASN A 34 -25.93 -12.83 -35.66
N VAL A 35 -24.78 -12.18 -35.92
CA VAL A 35 -23.66 -12.11 -34.97
C VAL A 35 -23.84 -10.90 -34.05
N VAL A 36 -24.13 -11.15 -32.77
CA VAL A 36 -24.36 -10.12 -31.76
C VAL A 36 -23.10 -9.74 -30.98
N GLY A 37 -22.03 -10.50 -31.09
CA GLY A 37 -20.78 -10.26 -30.37
C GLY A 37 -19.68 -11.19 -30.82
N THR A 38 -18.43 -10.80 -30.56
CA THR A 38 -17.27 -11.68 -30.77
C THR A 38 -16.31 -11.55 -29.59
N ALA A 39 -15.53 -12.59 -29.32
CA ALA A 39 -14.43 -12.56 -28.37
C ALA A 39 -13.31 -13.47 -28.88
N VAL A 40 -12.14 -13.45 -28.23
CA VAL A 40 -11.10 -14.46 -28.44
C VAL A 40 -10.95 -15.30 -27.19
N GLY A 41 -10.80 -16.61 -27.35
CA GLY A 41 -10.71 -17.50 -26.21
C GLY A 41 -10.47 -18.95 -26.58
N ARG A 42 -11.00 -19.87 -25.78
CA ARG A 42 -10.92 -21.31 -26.01
C ARG A 42 -12.27 -21.85 -26.47
N TYR A 43 -12.21 -22.89 -27.31
CA TYR A 43 -13.38 -23.49 -27.92
C TYR A 43 -14.26 -24.12 -26.84
N LEU A 44 -15.53 -23.72 -26.84
CA LEU A 44 -16.52 -24.24 -25.90
C LEU A 44 -17.05 -25.59 -26.40
N ILE A 45 -16.84 -26.62 -25.59
CA ILE A 45 -17.26 -28.00 -25.87
C ILE A 45 -18.53 -28.23 -25.09
N ARG A 46 -19.55 -28.83 -25.71
CA ARG A 46 -20.80 -29.11 -25.00
C ARG A 46 -20.50 -30.06 -23.86
N SER A 47 -21.06 -29.83 -22.68
CA SER A 47 -20.80 -30.65 -21.50
C SER A 47 -21.20 -32.11 -21.73
N GLY A 48 -22.23 -32.36 -22.55
CA GLY A 48 -22.65 -33.71 -22.98
C GLY A 48 -21.87 -34.34 -24.13
N ASP A 49 -20.92 -33.62 -24.77
CA ASP A 49 -20.07 -34.22 -25.81
C ASP A 49 -19.04 -35.17 -25.13
N PRO A 50 -18.82 -36.39 -25.67
CA PRO A 50 -17.89 -37.36 -25.09
C PRO A 50 -16.45 -36.85 -25.15
N ARG A 51 -15.59 -37.35 -24.25
CA ARG A 51 -14.16 -37.05 -24.31
C ARG A 51 -13.49 -37.78 -25.51
N PRO A 52 -12.33 -37.31 -26.00
CA PRO A 52 -11.66 -37.89 -27.17
C PRO A 52 -11.30 -39.38 -27.02
N ASP A 53 -11.10 -39.83 -25.77
CA ASP A 53 -10.78 -41.20 -25.37
C ASP A 53 -12.02 -42.10 -25.15
N GLU A 54 -13.23 -41.53 -25.21
CA GLU A 54 -14.48 -42.27 -25.05
C GLU A 54 -15.08 -42.73 -26.39
N PRO A 55 -15.71 -43.92 -26.43
CA PRO A 55 -16.35 -44.43 -27.64
C PRO A 55 -17.43 -43.45 -28.13
N HIS A 56 -17.30 -42.99 -29.37
CA HIS A 56 -18.30 -42.12 -29.99
C HIS A 56 -19.57 -42.91 -30.30
N ALA A 57 -20.66 -42.66 -29.57
CA ALA A 57 -21.98 -43.11 -29.99
C ALA A 57 -22.39 -42.38 -31.28
N GLN A 58 -22.77 -43.15 -32.32
CA GLN A 58 -23.21 -42.57 -33.58
C GLN A 58 -24.57 -41.87 -33.42
N THR A 59 -24.66 -40.68 -34.05
CA THR A 59 -25.89 -40.03 -34.52
C THR A 59 -26.96 -39.69 -33.48
N GLN A 60 -26.67 -38.70 -32.63
CA GLN A 60 -27.72 -37.78 -32.17
C GLN A 60 -27.45 -36.38 -32.73
N SER A 61 -28.50 -35.72 -33.23
CA SER A 61 -28.45 -34.30 -33.60
C SER A 61 -27.93 -33.52 -32.39
N ARG A 62 -26.80 -32.84 -32.54
CA ARG A 62 -26.19 -32.11 -31.43
C ARG A 62 -27.01 -30.84 -31.18
N PRO A 63 -27.41 -30.55 -29.93
CA PRO A 63 -28.16 -29.34 -29.64
C PRO A 63 -27.33 -28.09 -30.00
N PRO A 64 -27.96 -26.92 -30.16
CA PRO A 64 -27.24 -25.65 -30.24
C PRO A 64 -26.21 -25.52 -29.12
N ARG A 65 -25.03 -25.00 -29.44
CA ARG A 65 -24.02 -24.69 -28.43
C ARG A 65 -24.42 -23.40 -27.72
N THR A 66 -24.56 -23.43 -26.41
CA THR A 66 -24.91 -22.25 -25.60
C THR A 66 -23.86 -22.02 -24.50
N LEU A 67 -24.00 -20.95 -23.73
CA LEU A 67 -23.10 -20.66 -22.60
C LEU A 67 -23.36 -21.58 -21.40
N GLU A 68 -24.58 -22.11 -21.30
CA GLU A 68 -25.09 -22.91 -20.19
C GLU A 68 -24.80 -24.41 -20.36
N ASN A 69 -24.67 -24.87 -21.61
CA ASN A 69 -24.45 -26.29 -21.92
C ASN A 69 -23.04 -26.60 -22.40
N SER A 70 -22.09 -25.66 -22.26
CA SER A 70 -20.76 -25.78 -22.80
C SER A 70 -19.68 -25.26 -21.84
N GLU A 71 -18.52 -25.89 -21.91
CA GLU A 71 -17.40 -25.65 -21.00
C GLU A 71 -16.07 -25.64 -21.75
N ILE A 72 -15.04 -25.12 -21.08
CA ILE A 72 -13.66 -25.22 -21.54
C ILE A 72 -13.06 -26.49 -20.92
N ARG A 73 -12.43 -27.31 -21.75
CA ARG A 73 -11.69 -28.51 -21.32
C ARG A 73 -10.19 -28.32 -21.57
N ASP A 74 -9.39 -29.20 -21.00
CA ASP A 74 -7.93 -29.26 -21.16
C ASP A 74 -7.48 -29.32 -22.63
N TYR A 75 -8.29 -29.93 -23.51
CA TYR A 75 -8.06 -30.00 -24.96
C TYR A 75 -8.84 -28.95 -25.78
N SER A 76 -9.44 -27.93 -25.15
CA SER A 76 -10.13 -26.85 -25.88
C SER A 76 -9.15 -26.00 -26.68
N TRP A 77 -9.35 -25.99 -28.00
CA TRP A 77 -8.53 -25.24 -28.96
C TRP A 77 -8.70 -23.71 -28.82
N PRO A 78 -7.64 -22.91 -28.99
CA PRO A 78 -7.75 -21.46 -29.23
C PRO A 78 -8.72 -21.16 -30.39
N CYS A 79 -9.60 -20.18 -30.23
CA CYS A 79 -10.60 -19.83 -31.24
C CYS A 79 -11.10 -18.38 -31.15
N VAL A 80 -11.69 -17.90 -32.25
CA VAL A 80 -12.59 -16.74 -32.21
C VAL A 80 -13.97 -17.22 -31.80
N ILE A 81 -14.55 -16.65 -30.76
CA ILE A 81 -15.91 -16.95 -30.31
C ILE A 81 -16.86 -16.00 -31.02
N ALA A 82 -17.87 -16.54 -31.72
CA ALA A 82 -18.91 -15.77 -32.38
C ALA A 82 -20.26 -16.02 -31.69
N PHE A 83 -20.76 -15.00 -31.00
CA PHE A 83 -22.05 -15.05 -30.33
C PHE A 83 -23.16 -14.72 -31.34
N VAL A 84 -24.12 -15.61 -31.48
CA VAL A 84 -25.26 -15.47 -32.41
C VAL A 84 -26.58 -15.34 -31.66
N LYS A 85 -27.53 -14.59 -32.21
CA LYS A 85 -28.88 -14.45 -31.63
C LYS A 85 -29.78 -15.65 -31.94
N GLU A 86 -29.58 -16.29 -33.07
CA GLU A 86 -30.38 -17.41 -33.56
C GLU A 86 -29.44 -18.53 -34.02
N TRP A 87 -29.77 -19.77 -33.68
CA TRP A 87 -29.04 -20.93 -34.19
C TRP A 87 -29.60 -21.30 -35.56
N VAL A 88 -28.70 -21.47 -36.53
CA VAL A 88 -29.06 -21.83 -37.90
C VAL A 88 -28.18 -22.98 -38.35
N ASP A 89 -28.80 -24.05 -38.83
CA ASP A 89 -28.09 -25.23 -39.33
C ASP A 89 -27.38 -24.94 -40.67
N ASP A 90 -26.26 -25.62 -40.91
CA ASP A 90 -25.43 -25.40 -42.12
C ASP A 90 -26.24 -25.61 -43.42
N SER A 91 -27.28 -26.45 -43.41
CA SER A 91 -28.14 -26.73 -44.57
C SER A 91 -29.00 -25.55 -45.01
N GLU A 92 -29.22 -24.57 -44.13
CA GLU A 92 -30.08 -23.40 -44.39
C GLU A 92 -29.36 -22.29 -45.17
N PHE A 93 -28.07 -22.44 -45.47
CA PHE A 93 -27.27 -21.44 -46.19
C PHE A 93 -26.98 -21.86 -47.64
N GLY A 94 -27.03 -20.91 -48.57
CA GLY A 94 -26.54 -21.09 -49.94
C GLY A 94 -27.65 -21.15 -51.00
N ARG A 95 -27.43 -21.92 -52.08
CA ARG A 95 -28.34 -21.93 -53.25
C ARG A 95 -29.68 -22.63 -53.01
N ILE A 96 -29.75 -23.49 -52.00
CA ILE A 96 -30.89 -24.37 -51.72
C ILE A 96 -31.56 -24.01 -50.36
N GLY A 97 -30.88 -23.24 -49.50
CA GLY A 97 -31.40 -22.82 -48.20
C GLY A 97 -32.06 -21.44 -48.21
N GLU A 98 -32.77 -21.09 -47.14
CA GLU A 98 -33.53 -19.84 -47.03
C GLU A 98 -32.64 -18.60 -46.81
N LEU A 99 -31.37 -18.79 -46.42
CA LEU A 99 -30.41 -17.70 -46.18
C LEU A 99 -29.28 -17.65 -47.22
N PRO A 100 -28.80 -16.44 -47.61
CA PRO A 100 -27.69 -16.31 -48.53
C PRO A 100 -26.38 -16.84 -47.92
N ALA A 101 -25.49 -17.39 -48.74
CA ALA A 101 -24.18 -17.89 -48.30
C ALA A 101 -23.33 -16.83 -47.56
N SER A 102 -23.53 -15.54 -47.87
CA SER A 102 -22.87 -14.42 -47.18
C SER A 102 -23.28 -14.26 -45.71
N ALA A 103 -24.42 -14.81 -45.29
CA ALA A 103 -24.86 -14.83 -43.89
C ALA A 103 -24.12 -15.88 -43.04
N TYR A 104 -23.52 -16.90 -43.69
CA TYR A 104 -22.84 -18.00 -43.02
C TYR A 104 -21.64 -17.53 -42.17
N VAL A 105 -21.55 -17.96 -40.92
CA VAL A 105 -20.35 -17.75 -40.09
C VAL A 105 -19.39 -18.91 -40.36
N PRO A 106 -18.20 -18.69 -40.94
CA PRO A 106 -17.27 -19.77 -41.24
C PRO A 106 -16.82 -20.46 -39.96
N LYS A 107 -16.61 -21.78 -40.03
CA LYS A 107 -16.08 -22.58 -38.90
C LYS A 107 -14.59 -22.40 -38.68
N THR A 108 -13.88 -21.85 -39.66
CA THR A 108 -12.43 -21.66 -39.65
C THR A 108 -12.07 -20.42 -40.46
N ILE A 109 -11.16 -19.60 -39.92
CA ILE A 109 -10.54 -18.46 -40.60
C ILE A 109 -9.11 -18.87 -40.93
N TYR A 110 -8.72 -18.73 -42.19
CA TYR A 110 -7.34 -19.00 -42.63
C TYR A 110 -6.57 -17.69 -42.70
N LEU A 111 -5.47 -17.62 -41.96
CA LEU A 111 -4.53 -16.50 -42.01
C LEU A 111 -3.66 -16.58 -43.25
N ASP A 112 -3.07 -15.44 -43.64
CA ASP A 112 -2.17 -15.34 -44.80
C ASP A 112 -0.90 -16.20 -44.65
N ASP A 113 -0.50 -16.51 -43.41
CA ASP A 113 0.60 -17.42 -43.08
C ASP A 113 0.21 -18.92 -43.13
N GLY A 114 -1.02 -19.22 -43.54
CA GLY A 114 -1.55 -20.59 -43.68
C GLY A 114 -2.11 -21.19 -42.39
N LYS A 115 -2.03 -20.50 -41.24
CA LYS A 115 -2.64 -21.00 -40.00
C LYS A 115 -4.16 -21.01 -40.08
N ALA A 116 -4.76 -22.07 -39.55
CA ALA A 116 -6.20 -22.24 -39.45
C ALA A 116 -6.68 -21.88 -38.04
N VAL A 117 -7.48 -20.83 -37.92
CA VAL A 117 -8.07 -20.37 -36.65
C VAL A 117 -9.54 -20.83 -36.55
N PRO A 118 -9.89 -21.70 -35.60
CA PRO A 118 -11.27 -22.12 -35.40
C PRO A 118 -12.20 -20.96 -35.00
N VAL A 119 -13.46 -21.06 -35.42
CA VAL A 119 -14.54 -20.19 -34.96
C VAL A 119 -15.54 -21.01 -34.14
N CYS A 120 -15.69 -20.65 -32.87
CA CYS A 120 -16.67 -21.25 -31.97
C CYS A 120 -17.98 -20.45 -32.04
N VAL A 121 -18.96 -20.96 -32.80
CA VAL A 121 -20.32 -20.38 -32.84
C VAL A 121 -21.08 -20.78 -31.60
N VAL A 122 -21.63 -19.80 -30.88
CA VAL A 122 -22.36 -19.97 -29.62
C VAL A 122 -23.68 -19.19 -29.71
N LEU A 123 -24.81 -19.89 -29.52
CA LEU A 123 -26.11 -19.26 -29.35
C LEU A 123 -26.11 -18.53 -28.01
N ALA A 124 -26.02 -17.21 -28.09
CA ALA A 124 -26.01 -16.32 -26.94
C ALA A 124 -26.63 -14.97 -27.33
N PRO A 125 -27.96 -14.91 -27.46
CA PRO A 125 -28.64 -13.65 -27.72
C PRO A 125 -28.31 -12.64 -26.61
N ARG A 126 -28.25 -11.36 -26.97
CA ARG A 126 -28.14 -10.29 -25.98
C ARG A 126 -29.46 -10.15 -25.26
N VAL A 127 -29.42 -10.24 -23.94
CA VAL A 127 -30.60 -9.99 -23.11
C VAL A 127 -30.60 -8.52 -22.73
N MET A 128 -31.57 -7.78 -23.26
CA MET A 128 -31.79 -6.38 -22.89
C MET A 128 -32.68 -6.33 -21.66
N THR A 129 -32.08 -6.32 -20.48
CA THR A 129 -32.80 -6.05 -19.23
C THR A 129 -32.66 -4.56 -18.92
N PRO A 130 -33.76 -3.83 -18.63
CA PRO A 130 -33.65 -2.47 -18.10
C PRO A 130 -32.79 -2.51 -16.83
N PRO A 131 -31.89 -1.54 -16.61
CA PRO A 131 -31.15 -1.49 -15.37
C PRO A 131 -32.15 -1.41 -14.21
N LEU A 132 -32.04 -2.36 -13.27
CA LEU A 132 -32.80 -2.30 -12.04
C LEU A 132 -32.46 -0.97 -11.33
N PRO A 133 -33.43 -0.34 -10.63
CA PRO A 133 -33.11 0.79 -9.76
C PRO A 133 -31.99 0.38 -8.83
N LEU A 134 -31.08 1.31 -8.50
CA LEU A 134 -30.11 1.08 -7.44
C LEU A 134 -30.90 0.63 -6.20
N PRO A 135 -30.64 -0.58 -5.66
CA PRO A 135 -31.35 -1.03 -4.48
C PRO A 135 -31.14 -0.01 -3.36
N ASP A 136 -32.18 0.17 -2.55
CA ASP A 136 -32.10 0.91 -1.29
C ASP A 136 -31.31 0.01 -0.33
N LEU A 137 -30.00 -0.02 -0.51
CA LEU A 137 -29.09 -0.84 0.27
C LEU A 137 -29.01 -0.25 1.69
N PRO A 138 -28.83 -1.10 2.73
CA PRO A 138 -28.53 -0.60 4.05
C PRO A 138 -27.30 0.31 3.94
N ARG A 139 -27.38 1.52 4.49
CA ARG A 139 -26.23 2.42 4.64
C ARG A 139 -25.23 1.69 5.52
N TYR A 140 -24.25 1.02 4.92
CA TYR A 140 -23.20 0.37 5.69
C TYR A 140 -22.26 1.48 6.17
N GLU A 141 -22.55 1.99 7.36
CA GLU A 141 -21.67 2.87 8.12
C GLU A 141 -20.34 2.15 8.35
N THR A 142 -19.27 2.59 7.69
CA THR A 142 -17.93 2.35 8.24
C THR A 142 -17.67 3.44 9.27
N LYS A 143 -17.82 3.09 10.55
CA LYS A 143 -17.14 3.77 11.66
C LYS A 143 -15.62 3.53 11.62
N GLY A 144 -15.02 3.47 10.42
CA GLY A 144 -13.63 3.09 10.17
C GLY A 144 -13.16 3.55 8.79
N LEU A 145 -11.90 3.24 8.46
CA LEU A 145 -11.23 3.70 7.24
C LEU A 145 -12.01 3.33 5.95
N LEU A 146 -12.07 4.26 5.01
CA LEU A 146 -12.44 4.02 3.61
C LEU A 146 -11.46 3.02 2.99
N GLN A 147 -11.93 2.19 2.09
CA GLN A 147 -11.09 1.17 1.45
C GLN A 147 -11.70 0.77 0.11
N GLY A 148 -10.98 -0.04 -0.66
CA GLY A 148 -11.54 -0.66 -1.87
C GLY A 148 -12.86 -1.37 -1.57
N GLY A 149 -13.82 -1.31 -2.48
CA GLY A 149 -15.20 -1.76 -2.29
C GLY A 149 -16.15 -0.71 -1.68
N ALA A 150 -15.66 0.48 -1.28
CA ALA A 150 -16.51 1.56 -0.79
C ALA A 150 -17.39 2.15 -1.90
N ARG A 151 -18.62 2.54 -1.55
CA ARG A 151 -19.57 3.19 -2.46
C ARG A 151 -19.28 4.68 -2.57
N VAL A 152 -19.18 5.16 -3.81
CA VAL A 152 -19.17 6.59 -4.12
C VAL A 152 -20.35 6.97 -5.00
N THR A 153 -20.79 8.22 -4.87
CA THR A 153 -21.92 8.75 -5.60
C THR A 153 -21.61 10.12 -6.19
N ALA A 154 -22.21 10.38 -7.35
CA ALA A 154 -22.23 11.67 -8.01
C ALA A 154 -23.67 11.99 -8.44
N THR A 155 -24.14 13.20 -8.18
CA THR A 155 -25.46 13.66 -8.64
C THR A 155 -25.30 14.47 -9.92
N LEU A 156 -25.68 13.88 -11.04
CA LEU A 156 -25.60 14.52 -12.35
C LEU A 156 -27.01 14.64 -12.95
N GLN A 157 -27.39 15.84 -13.39
CA GLN A 157 -28.71 16.08 -14.01
C GLN A 157 -29.89 15.61 -13.12
N LYS A 158 -29.79 15.81 -11.80
CA LYS A 158 -30.77 15.35 -10.79
C LYS A 158 -30.89 13.83 -10.67
N VAL A 159 -29.94 13.06 -11.23
CA VAL A 159 -29.85 11.61 -11.11
C VAL A 159 -28.59 11.25 -10.32
N THR A 160 -28.76 10.50 -9.23
CA THR A 160 -27.63 9.96 -8.47
C THR A 160 -27.10 8.73 -9.19
N ARG A 161 -25.83 8.77 -9.58
CA ARG A 161 -25.05 7.63 -10.05
C ARG A 161 -24.21 7.10 -8.90
N ALA A 162 -23.98 5.79 -8.89
CA ALA A 162 -23.11 5.14 -7.90
C ALA A 162 -22.01 4.37 -8.61
N ALA A 163 -20.85 4.31 -7.98
CA ALA A 163 -19.71 3.49 -8.37
C ALA A 163 -19.04 2.92 -7.11
N THR A 164 -18.09 2.04 -7.36
CA THR A 164 -17.23 1.41 -6.37
C THR A 164 -15.84 2.05 -6.44
N ILE A 165 -15.24 2.32 -5.30
CA ILE A 165 -13.80 2.58 -5.23
C ILE A 165 -13.06 1.26 -5.38
N GLY A 166 -12.17 1.16 -6.36
CA GLY A 166 -11.43 -0.07 -6.66
C GLY A 166 -10.31 -0.32 -5.67
N CYS A 167 -9.25 0.49 -5.78
CA CYS A 167 -8.08 0.46 -4.91
C CYS A 167 -7.42 1.86 -4.89
N LEU A 168 -6.32 1.98 -4.13
CA LEU A 168 -5.49 3.17 -4.15
C LEU A 168 -4.38 3.04 -5.20
N LEU A 169 -4.09 4.13 -5.90
CA LEU A 169 -3.00 4.25 -6.87
C LEU A 169 -2.11 5.46 -6.54
N SER A 170 -0.86 5.46 -6.98
CA SER A 170 0.09 6.56 -6.81
C SER A 170 0.82 6.89 -8.10
N ASP A 171 1.04 8.17 -8.38
CA ASP A 171 1.97 8.65 -9.43
C ASP A 171 3.39 8.90 -8.88
N GLY A 172 3.66 8.44 -7.66
CA GLY A 172 4.90 8.72 -6.93
C GLY A 172 4.88 10.04 -6.14
N HIS A 173 3.88 10.90 -6.33
CA HIS A 173 3.71 12.15 -5.57
C HIS A 173 2.39 12.21 -4.79
N LYS A 174 1.26 11.94 -5.46
CA LYS A 174 -0.09 11.91 -4.90
C LYS A 174 -0.61 10.48 -4.81
N ILE A 175 -1.55 10.28 -3.89
CA ILE A 175 -2.33 9.05 -3.78
C ILE A 175 -3.77 9.33 -4.22
N TYR A 176 -4.31 8.42 -5.00
CA TYR A 176 -5.61 8.53 -5.62
C TYR A 176 -6.48 7.33 -5.28
N ALA A 177 -7.77 7.54 -5.12
CA ALA A 177 -8.73 6.44 -5.22
C ALA A 177 -9.12 6.21 -6.70
N LEU A 178 -8.98 4.97 -7.16
CA LEU A 178 -9.44 4.57 -8.49
C LEU A 178 -10.95 4.30 -8.49
N THR A 179 -11.66 4.84 -9.48
CA THR A 179 -13.07 4.47 -9.74
C THR A 179 -13.42 4.60 -11.23
N SER A 180 -14.70 4.40 -11.58
CA SER A 180 -15.17 4.52 -12.96
C SER A 180 -15.37 5.96 -13.41
N ARG A 181 -14.88 6.29 -14.60
CA ARG A 181 -14.94 7.66 -15.15
C ARG A 181 -16.36 8.12 -15.42
N HIS A 182 -17.24 7.23 -15.90
CA HIS A 182 -18.63 7.59 -16.18
C HIS A 182 -19.46 7.97 -14.92
N VAL A 183 -18.92 7.73 -13.72
CA VAL A 183 -19.48 8.20 -12.45
C VAL A 183 -18.67 9.37 -11.88
N ALA A 184 -17.34 9.31 -11.90
CA ALA A 184 -16.47 10.39 -11.41
C ALA A 184 -16.65 11.72 -12.16
N GLY A 185 -17.06 11.66 -13.42
CA GLY A 185 -17.34 12.86 -14.21
C GLY A 185 -16.07 13.52 -14.73
N LYS A 186 -16.12 14.86 -14.87
CA LYS A 186 -14.99 15.67 -15.34
C LYS A 186 -14.02 16.00 -14.20
N PRO A 187 -12.79 16.43 -14.52
CA PRO A 187 -11.87 16.93 -13.51
C PRO A 187 -12.49 18.08 -12.72
N GLY A 188 -12.23 18.12 -11.42
CA GLY A 188 -12.83 19.09 -10.50
C GLY A 188 -14.21 18.71 -9.96
N GLU A 189 -14.84 17.64 -10.44
CA GLU A 189 -16.09 17.15 -9.83
C GLU A 189 -15.82 16.45 -8.50
N VAL A 190 -16.67 16.72 -7.51
CA VAL A 190 -16.52 16.18 -6.16
C VAL A 190 -17.29 14.86 -6.04
N LEU A 191 -16.60 13.82 -5.60
CA LEU A 191 -17.22 12.53 -5.27
C LEU A 191 -17.52 12.46 -3.78
N LYS A 192 -18.70 11.91 -3.49
CA LYS A 192 -19.18 11.73 -2.11
C LYS A 192 -19.37 10.26 -1.78
N SER A 193 -19.12 9.92 -0.53
CA SER A 193 -19.50 8.63 0.04
C SER A 193 -21.03 8.52 0.09
N GLU A 194 -21.52 7.33 0.42
CA GLU A 194 -22.95 7.11 0.68
C GLU A 194 -23.51 7.96 1.83
N SER A 195 -22.68 8.36 2.80
CA SER A 195 -23.06 9.27 3.89
C SER A 195 -23.02 10.75 3.50
N GLY A 196 -22.65 11.07 2.25
CA GLY A 196 -22.54 12.44 1.76
C GLY A 196 -21.23 13.14 2.12
N VAL A 197 -20.29 12.42 2.74
CA VAL A 197 -18.94 12.93 3.05
C VAL A 197 -18.12 12.99 1.77
N THR A 198 -17.37 14.08 1.59
CA THR A 198 -16.45 14.21 0.46
C THR A 198 -15.38 13.13 0.54
N VAL A 199 -15.23 12.38 -0.55
CA VAL A 199 -14.19 11.35 -0.73
C VAL A 199 -12.97 11.96 -1.39
N GLY A 200 -13.18 12.90 -2.30
CA GLY A 200 -12.14 13.63 -2.99
C GLY A 200 -12.65 14.29 -4.27
N THR A 201 -11.73 14.82 -5.05
CA THR A 201 -12.01 15.52 -6.30
C THR A 201 -11.47 14.73 -7.49
N THR A 202 -12.26 14.59 -8.54
CA THR A 202 -11.84 13.90 -9.77
C THR A 202 -10.64 14.62 -10.38
N SER A 203 -9.57 13.87 -10.63
CA SER A 203 -8.31 14.36 -11.19
C SER A 203 -8.37 14.52 -12.72
N GLU A 204 -7.37 15.22 -13.26
CA GLU A 204 -7.06 15.20 -14.70
C GLU A 204 -6.59 13.81 -15.17
N LEU A 205 -6.05 12.99 -14.25
CA LEU A 205 -5.67 11.60 -14.51
C LEU A 205 -6.92 10.72 -14.65
N GLN A 206 -7.42 10.63 -15.88
CA GLN A 206 -8.58 9.82 -16.23
C GLN A 206 -8.49 9.36 -17.69
N ILE A 207 -9.06 8.20 -17.96
CA ILE A 207 -8.99 7.56 -19.26
C ILE A 207 -10.33 6.94 -19.64
N GLY A 208 -10.81 7.27 -20.84
CA GLY A 208 -12.07 6.77 -21.37
C GLY A 208 -11.85 5.60 -22.31
N ARG A 209 -11.96 5.89 -23.61
CA ARG A 209 -11.72 4.93 -24.69
C ARG A 209 -10.45 5.31 -25.42
N VAL A 210 -9.65 4.31 -25.74
CA VAL A 210 -8.40 4.50 -26.47
C VAL A 210 -8.32 3.55 -27.66
N PRO A 211 -7.69 3.96 -28.78
CA PRO A 211 -7.47 3.05 -29.89
C PRO A 211 -6.69 1.82 -29.41
N PHE A 212 -7.10 0.64 -29.86
CA PHE A 212 -6.52 -0.63 -29.43
C PHE A 212 -5.02 -0.70 -29.75
N GLU A 213 -4.62 -0.21 -30.93
CA GLU A 213 -3.21 -0.16 -31.33
C GLU A 213 -2.36 0.83 -30.52
N SER A 214 -2.98 1.80 -29.83
CA SER A 214 -2.23 2.71 -28.94
C SER A 214 -1.78 1.96 -27.67
N VAL A 215 -2.64 1.10 -27.12
CA VAL A 215 -2.33 0.37 -25.89
C VAL A 215 -1.70 -1.00 -26.12
N TYR A 216 -1.99 -1.63 -27.26
CA TYR A 216 -1.51 -2.97 -27.64
C TYR A 216 -0.77 -2.93 -28.99
N ALA A 217 0.18 -2.01 -29.15
CA ALA A 217 0.83 -1.68 -30.43
C ALA A 217 1.35 -2.87 -31.28
N PRO A 218 1.90 -3.97 -30.70
CA PRO A 218 2.30 -5.13 -31.50
C PRO A 218 1.14 -5.94 -32.12
N TRP A 219 -0.10 -5.71 -31.70
CA TRP A 219 -1.28 -6.48 -32.11
C TRP A 219 -2.15 -5.71 -33.12
N PRO A 220 -2.86 -6.44 -34.00
CA PRO A 220 -3.78 -5.80 -34.96
C PRO A 220 -5.01 -5.25 -34.26
N GLY A 221 -5.67 -4.25 -34.87
CA GLY A 221 -6.89 -3.65 -34.33
C GLY A 221 -7.11 -2.18 -34.69
N ARG A 222 -6.78 -1.77 -35.92
CA ARG A 222 -6.90 -0.36 -36.38
C ARG A 222 -8.31 0.21 -36.26
N HIS A 223 -9.32 -0.65 -36.28
CA HIS A 223 -10.73 -0.29 -36.16
C HIS A 223 -11.34 -0.72 -34.83
N VAL A 224 -10.52 -0.77 -33.78
CA VAL A 224 -10.96 -1.21 -32.45
C VAL A 224 -10.62 -0.15 -31.40
N PHE A 225 -11.58 0.15 -30.53
CA PHE A 225 -11.37 0.88 -29.29
C PHE A 225 -11.46 -0.08 -28.10
N VAL A 226 -10.52 0.02 -27.16
CA VAL A 226 -10.71 -0.54 -25.83
C VAL A 226 -11.35 0.50 -24.92
N ASN A 227 -12.30 0.08 -24.09
CA ASN A 227 -12.94 0.94 -23.12
C ASN A 227 -12.29 0.72 -21.75
N LEU A 228 -11.49 1.66 -21.28
CA LEU A 228 -10.82 1.59 -19.98
C LEU A 228 -11.73 2.17 -18.89
N ASP A 229 -12.29 3.36 -19.14
CA ASP A 229 -13.34 3.99 -18.33
C ASP A 229 -12.98 4.15 -16.84
N VAL A 230 -11.78 4.67 -16.59
CA VAL A 230 -11.22 4.89 -15.26
C VAL A 230 -10.99 6.37 -15.00
N ALA A 231 -11.25 6.82 -13.77
CA ALA A 231 -10.84 8.11 -13.27
C ALA A 231 -10.16 7.95 -11.92
N LEU A 232 -9.14 8.77 -11.69
CA LEU A 232 -8.48 8.90 -10.41
C LEU A 232 -9.11 10.04 -9.61
N VAL A 233 -9.30 9.80 -8.33
CA VAL A 233 -9.88 10.76 -7.40
C VAL A 233 -8.78 11.19 -6.44
N GLU A 234 -8.41 12.46 -6.49
CA GLU A 234 -7.46 13.06 -5.55
C GLU A 234 -8.06 13.04 -4.16
N LEU A 235 -7.36 12.38 -3.25
CA LEU A 235 -7.80 12.22 -1.87
C LEU A 235 -7.45 13.47 -1.07
N GLU A 236 -8.41 14.02 -0.35
CA GLU A 236 -8.17 15.15 0.57
C GLU A 236 -7.39 14.70 1.80
N ASN A 237 -7.65 13.48 2.28
CA ASN A 237 -7.02 12.94 3.48
C ASN A 237 -6.78 11.43 3.34
N LEU A 238 -5.53 11.05 3.05
CA LEU A 238 -5.09 9.66 2.92
C LEU A 238 -5.25 8.86 4.22
N ARG A 239 -5.17 9.49 5.40
CA ARG A 239 -5.26 8.81 6.70
C ARG A 239 -6.63 8.18 6.96
N ARG A 240 -7.65 8.59 6.21
CA ARG A 240 -8.99 7.98 6.24
C ARG A 240 -9.07 6.71 5.40
N TRP A 241 -7.97 6.25 4.82
CA TRP A 241 -7.97 5.13 3.89
C TRP A 241 -7.13 3.94 4.34
N SER A 242 -7.64 2.75 4.06
CA SER A 242 -6.89 1.49 4.06
C SER A 242 -6.58 1.09 2.61
N THR A 243 -5.41 0.49 2.41
CA THR A 243 -4.93 0.00 1.11
C THR A 243 -5.59 -1.33 0.69
N GLY A 244 -6.40 -1.94 1.55
CA GLY A 244 -7.09 -3.19 1.26
C GLY A 244 -8.38 -3.03 0.44
N ILE A 245 -8.95 -4.16 0.02
CA ILE A 245 -10.30 -4.23 -0.55
C ILE A 245 -11.20 -4.94 0.47
N ARG A 246 -12.37 -4.37 0.75
CA ARG A 246 -13.37 -4.89 1.70
C ARG A 246 -13.64 -6.38 1.44
N GLN A 247 -13.56 -7.20 2.49
CA GLN A 247 -13.75 -8.67 2.46
C GLN A 247 -12.84 -9.47 1.52
N VAL A 248 -12.07 -8.83 0.65
CA VAL A 248 -11.01 -9.44 -0.16
C VAL A 248 -9.68 -9.44 0.61
N GLY A 249 -9.42 -8.39 1.37
CA GLY A 249 -8.23 -8.22 2.20
C GLY A 249 -7.15 -7.32 1.56
N PRO A 250 -5.92 -7.34 2.10
CA PRO A 250 -4.79 -6.60 1.54
C PRO A 250 -4.49 -7.05 0.10
N ILE A 251 -4.10 -6.10 -0.74
CA ILE A 251 -3.72 -6.35 -2.14
C ILE A 251 -2.21 -6.51 -2.27
N GLY A 252 -1.78 -7.47 -3.08
CA GLY A 252 -0.37 -7.70 -3.39
C GLY A 252 0.11 -6.89 -4.59
N PRO A 253 1.30 -7.23 -5.14
CA PRO A 253 1.77 -6.68 -6.41
C PRO A 253 0.73 -6.88 -7.52
N MET A 254 0.59 -5.90 -8.40
CA MET A 254 -0.28 -5.99 -9.57
C MET A 254 0.13 -7.17 -10.46
N ALA A 255 -0.87 -7.89 -10.99
CA ALA A 255 -0.64 -8.88 -12.04
C ALA A 255 -0.22 -8.17 -13.33
N ALA A 256 1.10 -7.98 -13.50
CA ALA A 256 1.70 -7.19 -14.57
C ALA A 256 1.49 -7.86 -15.95
N LEU A 257 0.42 -7.49 -16.65
CA LEU A 257 0.06 -8.04 -17.96
C LEU A 257 0.36 -7.03 -19.08
N SER A 258 1.11 -7.50 -20.07
CA SER A 258 1.52 -6.77 -21.27
C SER A 258 1.29 -7.63 -22.51
N THR A 259 1.55 -7.08 -23.69
CA THR A 259 1.49 -7.85 -24.95
C THR A 259 2.50 -9.00 -25.02
N TYR A 260 3.49 -9.05 -24.12
CA TYR A 260 4.51 -10.10 -24.09
C TYR A 260 4.08 -11.33 -23.29
N ASN A 261 3.26 -11.17 -22.26
CA ASN A 261 2.88 -12.25 -21.34
C ASN A 261 1.37 -12.49 -21.23
N LEU A 262 0.51 -11.56 -21.68
CA LEU A 262 -0.93 -11.80 -21.78
C LEU A 262 -1.20 -12.92 -22.80
N SER A 263 -1.75 -14.04 -22.30
CA SER A 263 -1.98 -15.25 -23.09
C SER A 263 -3.33 -15.87 -22.79
N LEU A 264 -3.72 -16.87 -23.58
CA LEU A 264 -4.95 -17.65 -23.39
C LEU A 264 -4.93 -18.53 -22.14
N ASN A 265 -3.80 -18.62 -21.42
CA ASN A 265 -3.71 -19.34 -20.16
C ASN A 265 -4.49 -18.64 -19.06
N ILE A 266 -4.74 -17.33 -19.17
CA ILE A 266 -5.50 -16.58 -18.17
C ILE A 266 -7.01 -16.91 -18.17
N ILE A 267 -7.50 -17.53 -19.25
CA ILE A 267 -8.90 -17.95 -19.35
C ILE A 267 -9.14 -19.12 -18.41
N GLY A 268 -10.17 -19.00 -17.58
CA GLY A 268 -10.48 -19.92 -16.49
C GLY A 268 -9.88 -19.51 -15.16
N ALA A 269 -8.98 -18.51 -15.11
CA ALA A 269 -8.38 -18.06 -13.86
C ALA A 269 -9.48 -17.57 -12.89
N PRO A 270 -9.49 -18.07 -11.64
CA PRO A 270 -10.41 -17.60 -10.61
C PRO A 270 -10.04 -16.18 -10.18
N VAL A 271 -11.05 -15.32 -10.13
CA VAL A 271 -10.91 -13.92 -9.70
C VAL A 271 -12.00 -13.56 -8.68
N ARG A 272 -11.72 -12.63 -7.78
CA ARG A 272 -12.71 -12.12 -6.82
C ARG A 272 -12.64 -10.60 -6.70
N THR A 273 -13.73 -9.98 -6.27
CA THR A 273 -13.81 -8.53 -6.05
C THR A 273 -14.88 -8.21 -5.00
N PHE A 274 -14.93 -6.96 -4.56
CA PHE A 274 -16.05 -6.42 -3.78
C PHE A 274 -16.68 -5.24 -4.51
N GLY A 275 -17.90 -5.44 -5.01
CA GLY A 275 -18.71 -4.39 -5.62
C GLY A 275 -19.54 -3.66 -4.57
N ALA A 276 -19.64 -2.33 -4.65
CA ALA A 276 -20.38 -1.53 -3.69
C ALA A 276 -21.88 -1.87 -3.64
N VAL A 277 -22.43 -2.46 -4.71
CA VAL A 277 -23.84 -2.86 -4.79
C VAL A 277 -24.00 -4.37 -4.62
N SER A 278 -23.16 -5.15 -5.27
CA SER A 278 -23.29 -6.60 -5.27
C SER A 278 -22.54 -7.32 -4.13
N GLY A 279 -21.72 -6.61 -3.36
CA GLY A 279 -20.91 -7.20 -2.30
C GLY A 279 -19.75 -8.04 -2.85
N LEU A 280 -19.39 -9.10 -2.14
CA LEU A 280 -18.35 -10.03 -2.58
C LEU A 280 -18.81 -10.78 -3.85
N LEU A 281 -18.01 -10.69 -4.91
CA LEU A 281 -18.24 -11.38 -6.17
C LEU A 281 -17.09 -12.33 -6.47
N GLU A 282 -17.45 -13.55 -6.87
CA GLU A 282 -16.51 -14.59 -7.27
C GLU A 282 -16.72 -14.93 -8.74
N GLY A 283 -15.68 -14.77 -9.55
CA GLY A 283 -15.74 -14.94 -10.99
C GLY A 283 -14.60 -15.77 -11.56
N ARG A 284 -14.67 -15.97 -12.87
CA ARG A 284 -13.62 -16.55 -13.71
C ARG A 284 -13.50 -15.78 -15.01
N ILE A 285 -12.29 -15.60 -15.52
CA ILE A 285 -12.07 -14.96 -16.83
C ILE A 285 -12.58 -15.92 -17.92
N ALA A 286 -13.67 -15.57 -18.60
CA ALA A 286 -14.35 -16.43 -19.56
C ALA A 286 -13.80 -16.27 -20.99
N ALA A 287 -13.47 -15.03 -21.39
CA ALA A 287 -12.91 -14.72 -22.70
C ALA A 287 -12.18 -13.37 -22.66
N LEU A 288 -11.42 -13.09 -23.73
CA LEU A 288 -10.69 -11.84 -23.91
C LEU A 288 -11.27 -11.01 -25.05
N PHE A 289 -11.11 -9.69 -24.95
CA PHE A 289 -11.46 -8.70 -25.97
C PHE A 289 -12.89 -8.83 -26.49
N TYR A 290 -13.86 -9.00 -25.59
CA TYR A 290 -15.26 -9.14 -25.95
C TYR A 290 -15.80 -7.85 -26.59
N ARG A 291 -16.29 -7.97 -27.83
CA ARG A 291 -16.94 -6.90 -28.58
C ARG A 291 -18.36 -6.67 -28.09
N TYR A 292 -18.54 -5.64 -27.28
CA TYR A 292 -19.83 -5.26 -26.72
C TYR A 292 -20.59 -4.23 -27.59
N LYS A 293 -19.92 -3.55 -28.53
CA LYS A 293 -20.56 -2.56 -29.41
C LYS A 293 -19.78 -2.40 -30.72
N SER A 294 -20.50 -2.06 -31.81
CA SER A 294 -19.91 -1.63 -33.09
C SER A 294 -20.61 -0.36 -33.58
N VAL A 295 -19.87 0.68 -33.95
CA VAL A 295 -20.42 1.96 -34.46
C VAL A 295 -19.47 2.56 -35.49
N GLY A 296 -20.00 2.98 -36.64
CA GLY A 296 -19.25 3.76 -37.63
C GLY A 296 -18.02 3.03 -38.19
N GLY A 297 -18.07 1.69 -38.27
CA GLY A 297 -16.94 0.86 -38.69
C GLY A 297 -15.92 0.57 -37.59
N PHE A 298 -16.16 0.98 -36.35
CA PHE A 298 -15.29 0.67 -35.20
C PHE A 298 -15.97 -0.31 -34.23
N ASP A 299 -15.18 -1.25 -33.72
CA ASP A 299 -15.56 -2.14 -32.64
C ASP A 299 -15.09 -1.60 -31.28
N TYR A 300 -15.88 -1.87 -30.25
CA TYR A 300 -15.55 -1.51 -28.88
C TYR A 300 -15.46 -2.79 -28.06
N VAL A 301 -14.33 -2.99 -27.40
CA VAL A 301 -14.00 -4.22 -26.67
C VAL A 301 -13.74 -3.98 -25.19
N ALA A 302 -14.06 -5.01 -24.39
CA ALA A 302 -13.59 -5.15 -23.01
C ALA A 302 -12.42 -6.14 -23.00
N ASP A 303 -11.32 -5.84 -22.30
CA ASP A 303 -10.15 -6.73 -22.25
C ASP A 303 -10.51 -8.09 -21.65
N PHE A 304 -11.30 -8.07 -20.58
CA PHE A 304 -11.76 -9.26 -19.87
C PHE A 304 -13.29 -9.34 -19.86
N LEU A 305 -13.80 -10.50 -20.26
CA LEU A 305 -15.17 -10.92 -19.99
C LEU A 305 -15.14 -11.85 -18.78
N ILE A 306 -15.68 -11.43 -17.64
CA ILE A 306 -15.64 -12.19 -16.39
C ILE A 306 -17.03 -12.77 -16.12
N GLY A 307 -17.13 -14.09 -16.04
CA GLY A 307 -18.35 -14.81 -15.72
C GLY A 307 -18.33 -15.41 -14.31
N SER A 308 -19.43 -16.02 -13.90
CA SER A 308 -19.52 -16.74 -12.61
C SER A 308 -18.61 -17.98 -12.59
N ARG A 309 -18.16 -18.36 -11.39
CA ARG A 309 -17.48 -19.64 -11.14
C ARG A 309 -18.43 -20.83 -11.14
N THR A 310 -19.71 -20.57 -10.88
CA THR A 310 -20.77 -21.58 -10.84
C THR A 310 -21.62 -21.51 -12.11
N ASP A 311 -22.61 -22.39 -12.21
CA ASP A 311 -23.60 -22.36 -13.29
C ASP A 311 -24.64 -21.23 -13.11
N GLU A 312 -24.60 -20.53 -11.98
CA GLU A 312 -25.46 -19.37 -11.72
C GLU A 312 -24.90 -18.09 -12.38
N PRO A 313 -25.75 -17.15 -12.82
CA PRO A 313 -25.31 -15.87 -13.35
C PRO A 313 -24.47 -15.07 -12.35
N LEU A 314 -23.42 -14.36 -12.82
CA LEU A 314 -22.62 -13.49 -11.95
C LEU A 314 -23.49 -12.35 -11.43
N ALA A 315 -23.68 -12.24 -10.12
CA ALA A 315 -24.61 -11.29 -9.50
C ALA A 315 -24.18 -9.81 -9.56
N THR A 316 -23.39 -9.39 -10.55
CA THR A 316 -22.95 -8.00 -10.72
C THR A 316 -24.08 -7.07 -11.15
N ARG A 317 -24.06 -5.83 -10.66
CA ARG A 317 -25.12 -4.84 -10.84
C ARG A 317 -24.56 -3.45 -11.20
N PRO A 318 -25.38 -2.57 -11.81
CA PRO A 318 -25.05 -1.15 -11.92
C PRO A 318 -24.68 -0.59 -10.54
N GLY A 319 -23.51 0.04 -10.44
CA GLY A 319 -22.92 0.48 -9.18
C GLY A 319 -21.61 -0.24 -8.81
N ASP A 320 -21.37 -1.43 -9.35
CA ASP A 320 -20.09 -2.15 -9.18
C ASP A 320 -18.97 -1.56 -10.05
N SER A 321 -19.28 -0.65 -10.98
CA SER A 321 -18.30 0.05 -11.81
C SER A 321 -17.21 0.70 -10.97
N GLY A 322 -15.95 0.48 -11.31
CA GLY A 322 -14.76 0.89 -10.56
C GLY A 322 -14.19 -0.22 -9.66
N ALA A 323 -14.91 -1.32 -9.42
CA ALA A 323 -14.40 -2.43 -8.61
C ALA A 323 -13.18 -3.09 -9.28
N VAL A 324 -12.14 -3.34 -8.47
CA VAL A 324 -10.91 -4.02 -8.90
C VAL A 324 -11.02 -5.51 -8.61
N TRP A 325 -10.86 -6.32 -9.65
CA TRP A 325 -10.75 -7.77 -9.55
C TRP A 325 -9.33 -8.16 -9.21
N VAL A 326 -9.18 -9.12 -8.29
CA VAL A 326 -7.92 -9.75 -7.91
C VAL A 326 -7.91 -11.21 -8.31
N LEU A 327 -6.74 -11.77 -8.61
CA LEU A 327 -6.57 -13.21 -8.77
C LEU A 327 -6.79 -13.92 -7.42
N ASP A 328 -7.57 -14.99 -7.45
CA ASP A 328 -7.93 -15.77 -6.26
C ASP A 328 -7.29 -17.16 -6.35
N VAL A 329 -5.97 -17.19 -6.19
CA VAL A 329 -5.16 -18.41 -6.22
C VAL A 329 -4.54 -18.64 -4.85
N ALA A 330 -4.63 -19.87 -4.34
CA ALA A 330 -3.98 -20.27 -3.09
C ALA A 330 -2.48 -20.46 -3.35
N ASP A 331 -1.71 -19.38 -3.28
CA ASP A 331 -0.25 -19.37 -3.42
C ASP A 331 0.28 -18.34 -2.41
N ASP A 332 1.12 -18.75 -1.45
CA ASP A 332 1.59 -17.90 -0.33
C ASP A 332 2.38 -16.67 -0.82
N ASP A 333 2.95 -16.74 -2.03
CA ASP A 333 3.74 -15.66 -2.65
C ASP A 333 2.90 -14.65 -3.46
N THR A 334 1.60 -14.88 -3.65
CA THR A 334 0.71 -13.98 -4.41
C THR A 334 -0.48 -13.53 -3.56
N LEU A 335 -0.20 -12.65 -2.59
CA LEU A 335 -1.26 -11.87 -1.95
C LEU A 335 -2.17 -11.26 -3.04
N ASN A 336 -3.49 -11.38 -2.90
CA ASN A 336 -4.56 -10.86 -3.79
C ASN A 336 -4.05 -9.93 -4.93
N ALA A 337 -3.58 -10.51 -6.04
CA ALA A 337 -2.91 -9.75 -7.10
C ALA A 337 -3.96 -9.03 -7.97
N PRO A 338 -4.05 -7.69 -7.94
CA PRO A 338 -5.05 -6.96 -8.71
C PRO A 338 -4.75 -7.06 -10.21
N ILE A 339 -5.79 -7.30 -11.01
CA ILE A 339 -5.66 -7.65 -12.43
C ILE A 339 -6.54 -6.81 -13.36
N ALA A 340 -7.77 -6.46 -12.93
CA ALA A 340 -8.73 -5.82 -13.83
C ALA A 340 -9.64 -4.83 -13.12
N VAL A 341 -10.07 -3.78 -13.83
CA VAL A 341 -11.07 -2.81 -13.36
C VAL A 341 -12.38 -3.04 -14.10
N GLN A 342 -13.44 -3.31 -13.35
CA GLN A 342 -14.78 -3.43 -13.92
C GLN A 342 -15.37 -2.06 -14.24
N TRP A 343 -16.00 -1.92 -15.39
CA TRP A 343 -16.70 -0.67 -15.77
C TRP A 343 -18.13 -0.91 -16.28
N GLY A 344 -18.53 -2.17 -16.46
CA GLY A 344 -19.88 -2.48 -16.91
C GLY A 344 -20.23 -3.95 -16.77
N GLY A 345 -21.41 -4.31 -17.28
CA GLY A 345 -21.86 -5.68 -17.33
C GLY A 345 -22.71 -5.94 -18.57
N THR A 346 -22.83 -7.21 -18.95
CA THR A 346 -23.68 -7.65 -20.07
C THR A 346 -24.36 -8.96 -19.72
N ALA A 347 -25.58 -9.16 -20.22
CA ALA A 347 -26.31 -10.42 -20.11
C ALA A 347 -26.39 -11.09 -21.49
N LEU A 348 -25.97 -12.35 -21.55
CA LEU A 348 -25.87 -13.16 -22.75
C LEU A 348 -26.48 -14.54 -22.51
N GLY A 349 -26.95 -15.19 -23.57
CA GLY A 349 -27.47 -16.56 -23.44
C GLY A 349 -28.98 -16.61 -23.33
N THR A 350 -29.51 -17.83 -23.38
CA THR A 350 -30.95 -18.08 -23.30
C THR A 350 -31.46 -17.96 -21.86
N HIS A 351 -30.58 -18.11 -20.87
CA HIS A 351 -30.87 -17.93 -19.44
C HIS A 351 -30.36 -16.60 -18.88
N ALA A 352 -29.97 -15.64 -19.73
CA ALA A 352 -29.48 -14.32 -19.33
C ALA A 352 -28.27 -14.36 -18.37
N MET A 353 -27.28 -15.20 -18.68
CA MET A 353 -26.01 -15.27 -17.95
C MET A 353 -25.33 -13.89 -17.95
N THR A 354 -25.08 -13.36 -16.77
CA THR A 354 -24.46 -12.05 -16.57
C THR A 354 -22.95 -12.17 -16.48
N PHE A 355 -22.28 -11.21 -17.10
CA PHE A 355 -20.82 -11.08 -17.14
C PHE A 355 -20.41 -9.66 -16.77
N ALA A 356 -19.32 -9.52 -16.02
CA ALA A 356 -18.64 -8.24 -15.84
C ALA A 356 -17.75 -7.94 -17.06
N LEU A 357 -17.77 -6.68 -17.49
CA LEU A 357 -16.88 -6.12 -18.50
C LEU A 357 -15.78 -5.35 -17.78
N ALA A 358 -14.54 -5.78 -17.98
CA ALA A 358 -13.40 -5.23 -17.27
C ALA A 358 -12.19 -4.99 -18.19
N SER A 359 -11.31 -4.10 -17.75
CA SER A 359 -10.12 -3.68 -18.47
C SER A 359 -8.85 -3.98 -17.71
N ASN A 360 -7.74 -4.18 -18.43
CA ASN A 360 -6.47 -4.56 -17.85
C ASN A 360 -5.89 -3.46 -16.96
N LEU A 361 -5.75 -3.74 -15.66
CA LEU A 361 -5.24 -2.77 -14.70
C LEU A 361 -3.80 -2.35 -15.04
N SER A 362 -2.97 -3.27 -15.57
CA SER A 362 -1.60 -2.92 -16.01
C SER A 362 -1.59 -1.94 -17.18
N THR A 363 -2.56 -2.05 -18.10
CA THR A 363 -2.71 -1.07 -19.18
C THR A 363 -3.11 0.27 -18.58
N ILE A 364 -4.09 0.30 -17.67
CA ILE A 364 -4.56 1.53 -17.02
C ILE A 364 -3.43 2.23 -16.25
N ALA A 365 -2.69 1.48 -15.43
CA ALA A 365 -1.53 1.93 -14.68
C ALA A 365 -0.48 2.61 -15.58
N ARG A 366 -0.11 1.94 -16.68
CA ARG A 366 0.84 2.47 -17.66
C ARG A 366 0.34 3.74 -18.36
N GLU A 367 -0.92 3.75 -18.82
CA GLU A 367 -1.46 4.90 -19.56
C GLU A 367 -1.68 6.13 -18.68
N LEU A 368 -1.86 5.95 -17.37
CA LEU A 368 -2.03 7.03 -16.41
C LEU A 368 -0.75 7.37 -15.64
N ASP A 369 0.34 6.64 -15.89
CA ASP A 369 1.63 6.77 -15.19
C ASP A 369 1.50 6.63 -13.66
N VAL A 370 0.86 5.55 -13.23
CA VAL A 370 0.59 5.27 -11.80
C VAL A 370 0.83 3.81 -11.45
N ASP A 371 1.15 3.56 -10.18
CA ASP A 371 1.33 2.25 -9.58
C ASP A 371 0.27 1.96 -8.50
N VAL A 372 0.05 0.68 -8.21
CA VAL A 372 -0.85 0.27 -7.12
C VAL A 372 -0.23 0.63 -5.78
N TYR A 373 -0.95 1.41 -4.97
CA TYR A 373 -0.50 1.81 -3.64
C TYR A 373 -0.91 0.76 -2.59
N ARG A 374 0.09 0.05 -2.05
CA ARG A 374 -0.10 -1.10 -1.14
C ARG A 374 0.29 -0.73 0.29
N GLY A 375 -0.06 -1.58 1.25
CA GLY A 375 0.36 -1.41 2.65
C GLY A 375 1.88 -1.38 2.80
N SER A 376 2.63 -2.11 1.97
CA SER A 376 4.10 -2.02 1.91
C SER A 376 4.61 -0.68 1.38
N ASP A 377 3.79 0.06 0.62
CA ASP A 377 4.17 1.34 0.02
C ASP A 377 3.87 2.52 0.96
N VAL A 378 2.89 2.36 1.87
CA VAL A 378 2.77 3.17 3.09
C VAL A 378 4.05 3.06 3.93
N ALA A 379 4.60 1.85 4.03
CA ALA A 379 5.91 1.62 4.64
C ALA A 379 7.10 2.01 3.73
N ALA A 380 6.89 2.30 2.43
CA ALA A 380 7.95 2.62 1.48
C ALA A 380 8.32 4.11 1.44
N PHE A 381 7.42 5.01 1.85
CA PHE A 381 7.69 6.44 1.97
C PHE A 381 8.47 6.84 3.24
N GLU A 382 8.83 5.88 4.08
CA GLU A 382 9.30 6.15 5.43
C GLU A 382 10.47 5.21 5.77
N TYR A 383 11.66 5.77 6.00
CA TYR A 383 12.88 5.01 6.29
C TYR A 383 13.20 5.02 7.80
N TRP A 384 12.60 4.13 8.59
CA TRP A 384 12.89 3.79 10.01
C TRP A 384 12.95 4.90 11.07
N GLY A 385 13.57 6.06 10.84
CA GLY A 385 13.29 7.27 11.61
C GLY A 385 11.77 7.49 11.65
N PRO A 386 11.08 7.52 10.48
CA PRO A 386 9.64 7.70 10.49
C PRO A 386 8.84 6.48 10.98
N VAL A 387 9.21 5.24 10.64
CA VAL A 387 8.42 4.04 11.05
C VAL A 387 8.57 3.73 12.55
N GLY A 388 9.79 3.83 13.09
CA GLY A 388 10.07 3.58 14.50
C GLY A 388 9.44 4.66 15.39
N HIS A 389 9.67 5.94 15.10
CA HIS A 389 9.06 7.04 15.85
C HIS A 389 7.55 7.08 15.67
N SER A 390 7.02 6.82 14.46
CA SER A 390 5.57 6.75 14.25
C SER A 390 4.95 5.63 15.07
N ALA A 391 5.54 4.43 15.04
CA ALA A 391 5.07 3.29 15.82
C ALA A 391 5.09 3.60 17.32
N ILE A 392 6.17 4.20 17.84
CA ILE A 392 6.25 4.53 19.27
C ILE A 392 5.25 5.60 19.66
N GLY A 393 5.13 6.69 18.88
CA GLY A 393 4.16 7.75 19.13
C GLY A 393 2.71 7.27 19.07
N GLN A 394 2.40 6.30 18.21
CA GLN A 394 1.08 5.70 18.07
C GLN A 394 0.79 4.66 19.15
N TYR A 395 1.63 3.63 19.25
CA TYR A 395 1.37 2.51 20.16
C TYR A 395 1.47 2.90 21.62
N ALA A 396 2.25 3.92 21.99
CA ALA A 396 2.28 4.44 23.36
C ALA A 396 0.91 4.93 23.84
N CYS A 397 0.02 5.40 22.95
CA CYS A 397 -1.34 5.80 23.32
C CYS A 397 -2.11 4.67 24.03
N SER A 398 -1.87 3.42 23.65
CA SER A 398 -2.55 2.25 24.25
C SER A 398 -2.09 1.94 25.68
N PHE A 399 -0.94 2.47 26.12
CA PHE A 399 -0.36 2.23 27.45
C PHE A 399 -0.71 3.34 28.46
N ILE A 400 -1.35 4.42 28.02
CA ILE A 400 -1.75 5.54 28.87
C ILE A 400 -2.78 5.06 29.91
N GLU A 401 -2.55 5.42 31.17
CA GLU A 401 -3.40 5.06 32.31
C GLU A 401 -4.47 6.12 32.61
N ASN A 402 -4.20 7.42 32.39
CA ASN A 402 -5.22 8.46 32.58
C ASN A 402 -6.22 8.47 31.41
N GLU A 403 -7.51 8.28 31.72
CA GLU A 403 -8.57 8.18 30.71
C GLU A 403 -8.76 9.46 29.89
N ASN A 404 -8.61 10.65 30.49
CA ASN A 404 -8.78 11.92 29.78
C ASN A 404 -7.62 12.15 28.79
N LEU A 405 -6.39 11.94 29.25
CA LEU A 405 -5.21 12.04 28.39
C LEU A 405 -5.28 10.99 27.27
N LYS A 406 -5.67 9.76 27.60
CA LYS A 406 -5.86 8.69 26.64
C LYS A 406 -6.89 9.07 25.58
N GLN A 407 -8.05 9.59 26.00
CA GLN A 407 -9.06 10.10 25.07
C GLN A 407 -8.48 11.14 24.11
N LEU A 408 -7.73 12.12 24.60
CA LEU A 408 -7.14 13.17 23.77
C LEU A 408 -6.11 12.62 22.78
N LEU A 409 -5.15 11.81 23.25
CA LEU A 409 -4.07 11.32 22.39
C LEU A 409 -4.53 10.22 21.44
N GLU A 410 -5.50 9.37 21.81
CA GLU A 410 -6.13 8.41 20.90
C GLU A 410 -6.98 9.11 19.83
N ALA A 411 -7.68 10.20 20.17
CA ALA A 411 -8.36 11.03 19.16
C ALA A 411 -7.38 11.65 18.14
N ASN A 412 -6.11 11.78 18.52
CA ASN A 412 -5.03 12.31 17.69
C ASN A 412 -4.02 11.25 17.25
N PHE A 413 -4.35 9.95 17.35
CA PHE A 413 -3.44 8.82 17.13
C PHE A 413 -2.61 8.95 15.83
N ALA A 414 -3.28 9.27 14.71
CA ALA A 414 -2.60 9.43 13.42
C ALA A 414 -1.64 10.64 13.40
N ALA A 415 -1.96 11.72 14.13
CA ALA A 415 -1.10 12.88 14.27
C ALA A 415 0.11 12.57 15.15
N MET A 416 -0.05 11.78 16.22
CA MET A 416 1.06 11.41 17.12
C MET A 416 2.25 10.81 16.37
N GLY A 417 1.99 9.91 15.41
CA GLY A 417 3.07 9.29 14.64
C GLY A 417 3.84 10.29 13.77
N LYS A 418 3.13 11.18 13.07
CA LYS A 418 3.77 12.21 12.22
C LYS A 418 4.49 13.29 13.03
N LEU A 419 3.90 13.72 14.14
CA LEU A 419 4.50 14.69 15.04
C LEU A 419 5.82 14.17 15.65
N ALA A 420 5.90 12.86 15.87
CA ALA A 420 7.13 12.20 16.31
C ALA A 420 8.25 12.23 15.27
N ASN A 421 7.97 12.49 13.99
CA ASN A 421 9.00 12.55 12.94
C ASN A 421 9.50 13.97 12.68
N VAL A 422 8.77 14.99 13.16
CA VAL A 422 9.09 16.40 12.92
C VAL A 422 10.53 16.79 13.31
N PRO A 423 11.10 16.31 14.44
CA PRO A 423 12.50 16.57 14.76
C PRO A 423 13.50 16.13 13.68
N ASP A 424 13.26 14.99 13.05
CA ASP A 424 14.10 14.48 11.97
C ASP A 424 13.82 15.15 10.62
N ASP A 425 12.54 15.23 10.26
CA ASP A 425 12.11 15.62 8.91
C ASP A 425 12.21 17.13 8.67
N HIS A 426 12.03 17.93 9.72
CA HIS A 426 11.93 19.39 9.59
C HIS A 426 13.00 20.15 10.36
N TRP A 427 13.45 19.64 11.51
CA TRP A 427 14.32 20.41 12.41
C TRP A 427 15.81 20.17 12.16
N LYS A 428 16.20 19.03 11.56
CA LYS A 428 17.57 18.76 11.12
C LYS A 428 17.98 19.48 9.84
N GLU A 429 17.06 20.07 9.08
CA GLU A 429 17.36 20.72 7.80
C GLU A 429 18.26 21.96 7.97
N GLU A 430 19.32 22.08 7.16
CA GLU A 430 20.26 23.22 7.19
C GLU A 430 19.58 24.58 6.91
N THR A 431 18.40 24.56 6.27
CA THR A 431 17.56 25.72 5.98
C THR A 431 16.71 26.17 7.17
N SER A 432 16.62 25.37 8.24
CA SER A 432 15.86 25.75 9.44
C SER A 432 16.52 26.93 10.15
N THR A 433 15.84 28.08 10.12
CA THR A 433 16.35 29.33 10.70
C THR A 433 16.31 29.36 12.23
N HIS A 434 15.45 28.55 12.87
CA HIS A 434 15.17 28.61 14.31
C HIS A 434 15.52 27.33 15.11
N LYS A 435 15.95 26.24 14.46
CA LYS A 435 16.27 24.95 15.12
C LYS A 435 17.67 24.43 14.79
N LYS A 436 18.59 25.38 14.59
CA LYS A 436 20.03 25.12 14.54
C LYS A 436 20.43 24.33 15.79
N ASN A 437 21.17 23.25 15.59
CA ASN A 437 21.61 22.30 16.63
C ASN A 437 20.57 21.24 17.03
N GLU A 438 19.61 20.87 16.17
CA GLU A 438 18.75 19.72 16.49
C GLU A 438 19.55 18.41 16.58
N GLY A 439 20.48 18.14 15.65
CA GLY A 439 21.29 16.91 15.61
C GLY A 439 21.77 16.31 16.95
N PRO A 440 22.44 17.07 17.85
CA PRO A 440 22.88 16.56 19.15
C PRO A 440 21.75 16.14 20.12
N ASN A 441 20.50 16.55 19.89
CA ASN A 441 19.36 16.20 20.73
C ASN A 441 18.90 14.73 20.55
N HIS A 442 19.40 14.03 19.54
CA HIS A 442 18.98 12.68 19.18
C HIS A 442 19.82 11.56 19.80
N TYR A 443 20.89 11.89 20.52
CA TYR A 443 21.79 10.88 21.06
C TYR A 443 22.44 11.34 22.37
N ALA A 444 23.04 10.37 23.07
CA ALA A 444 23.95 10.60 24.17
C ALA A 444 24.99 9.47 24.24
N ASP A 445 26.28 9.81 24.26
CA ASP A 445 27.38 8.85 24.31
C ASP A 445 27.56 8.30 25.75
N MET A 446 26.56 7.57 26.25
CA MET A 446 26.43 7.25 27.68
C MET A 446 27.52 6.29 28.21
N ASP A 447 28.05 5.44 27.34
CA ASP A 447 28.81 4.24 27.68
C ASP A 447 30.32 4.36 27.48
N TYR A 448 30.80 5.46 26.91
CA TYR A 448 32.22 5.63 26.63
C TYR A 448 32.98 6.18 27.84
N ALA A 449 34.01 5.46 28.27
CA ALA A 449 34.96 5.95 29.27
C ALA A 449 36.34 6.12 28.61
N PRO A 450 36.95 7.32 28.64
CA PRO A 450 38.31 7.50 28.15
C PRO A 450 39.33 6.84 29.10
N GLU A 451 40.57 6.65 28.64
CA GLU A 451 41.63 6.04 29.44
C GLU A 451 41.86 6.84 30.74
N ASN A 452 41.60 6.21 31.89
CA ASN A 452 41.60 6.81 33.24
C ASN A 452 40.46 7.82 33.54
N GLY A 453 39.42 7.87 32.72
CA GLY A 453 38.20 8.64 32.98
C GLY A 453 37.00 7.78 33.35
N LYS A 454 35.83 8.43 33.37
CA LYS A 454 34.53 7.83 33.67
C LYS A 454 33.59 8.06 32.50
N SER A 455 32.68 7.13 32.26
CA SER A 455 31.58 7.33 31.32
C SER A 455 30.50 8.26 31.87
N LEU A 456 29.60 8.75 31.02
CA LEU A 456 28.42 9.49 31.49
C LEU A 456 27.54 8.62 32.39
N ASP A 457 27.49 7.31 32.18
CA ASP A 457 26.84 6.36 33.10
C ASP A 457 27.48 6.36 34.49
N ASP A 458 28.81 6.32 34.57
CA ASP A 458 29.56 6.35 35.82
C ASP A 458 29.43 7.69 36.56
N LEU A 459 29.28 8.78 35.80
CA LEU A 459 29.11 10.13 36.31
C LEU A 459 27.66 10.43 36.73
N THR A 460 26.68 9.73 36.14
CA THR A 460 25.24 9.97 36.34
C THR A 460 24.58 8.75 36.99
N GLN A 461 24.91 8.47 38.25
CA GLN A 461 24.43 7.27 38.98
C GLN A 461 23.05 7.43 39.65
N SER A 462 22.52 8.63 39.70
CA SER A 462 21.19 8.91 40.25
C SER A 462 20.57 10.14 39.60
N GLU A 463 19.24 10.29 39.72
CA GLU A 463 18.52 11.50 39.31
C GLU A 463 19.17 12.78 39.88
N ALA A 464 19.55 12.77 41.16
CA ALA A 464 20.20 13.90 41.82
C ALA A 464 21.62 14.20 41.28
N GLY A 465 22.25 13.24 40.59
CA GLY A 465 23.53 13.40 39.92
C GLY A 465 23.43 13.87 38.46
N LEU A 466 22.23 13.92 37.88
CA LEU A 466 22.02 14.42 36.51
C LEU A 466 22.19 15.95 36.48
N ASP A 467 23.33 16.41 35.98
CA ASP A 467 23.69 17.83 35.90
C ASP A 467 24.34 18.16 34.56
N VAL A 468 23.95 19.30 33.97
CA VAL A 468 24.43 19.75 32.65
C VAL A 468 25.94 20.02 32.66
N GLN A 469 26.48 20.57 33.75
CA GLN A 469 27.91 20.87 33.84
C GLN A 469 28.74 19.59 33.83
N THR A 470 28.30 18.53 34.52
CA THR A 470 28.95 17.22 34.48
C THR A 470 29.10 16.69 33.05
N TRP A 471 28.09 16.90 32.20
CA TRP A 471 28.13 16.47 30.80
C TRP A 471 29.03 17.37 29.94
N ILE A 472 29.02 18.68 30.17
CA ILE A 472 29.94 19.63 29.54
C ILE A 472 31.40 19.24 29.86
N ASP A 473 31.69 19.04 31.15
CA ASP A 473 33.03 18.66 31.63
C ASP A 473 33.49 17.32 31.04
N TYR A 474 32.58 16.35 30.92
CA TYR A 474 32.85 15.08 30.25
C TYR A 474 33.26 15.28 28.78
N TYR A 475 32.47 16.00 27.98
CA TYR A 475 32.80 16.24 26.58
C TYR A 475 34.05 17.13 26.39
N ASP A 476 34.27 18.09 27.30
CA ASP A 476 35.50 18.90 27.34
C ASP A 476 36.74 18.01 27.59
N GLN A 477 36.65 17.05 28.51
CA GLN A 477 37.72 16.08 28.77
C GLN A 477 38.05 15.25 27.52
N LEU A 478 37.06 14.95 26.68
CA LEU A 478 37.25 14.25 25.41
C LEU A 478 37.77 15.16 24.28
N GLY A 479 37.84 16.47 24.49
CA GLY A 479 38.16 17.46 23.48
C GLY A 479 37.05 17.69 22.45
N TRP A 480 35.82 17.22 22.73
CA TRP A 480 34.66 17.35 21.86
C TRP A 480 33.96 18.66 22.18
N THR A 481 34.32 19.69 21.42
CA THR A 481 33.93 21.09 21.70
C THR A 481 32.92 21.64 20.71
N LYS A 482 32.61 20.93 19.63
CA LYS A 482 31.56 21.35 18.69
C LYS A 482 30.19 20.93 19.19
N THR A 483 29.18 21.74 18.92
CA THR A 483 27.79 21.48 19.36
C THR A 483 27.26 20.14 18.86
N ASN A 484 27.57 19.74 17.62
CA ASN A 484 27.17 18.45 17.05
C ASN A 484 28.01 17.25 17.51
N GLU A 485 29.00 17.47 18.37
CA GLU A 485 29.77 16.41 19.02
C GLU A 485 29.24 16.08 20.42
N ARG A 486 28.36 16.92 20.98
CA ARG A 486 27.88 16.84 22.37
C ARG A 486 26.42 16.38 22.44
N GLY A 487 26.19 15.07 22.53
CA GLY A 487 24.85 14.50 22.69
C GLY A 487 24.20 14.93 24.01
N LEU A 488 22.92 15.30 23.97
CA LEU A 488 22.17 15.84 25.13
C LEU A 488 20.75 15.29 25.29
N LEU A 489 20.41 14.18 24.62
CA LEU A 489 19.03 13.68 24.51
C LEU A 489 18.24 13.68 25.85
N PRO A 490 18.76 13.18 27.00
CA PRO A 490 18.00 13.23 28.25
C PRO A 490 17.58 14.66 28.66
N PHE A 491 18.44 15.66 28.48
CA PHE A 491 18.09 17.06 28.74
C PHE A 491 17.06 17.60 27.75
N ARG A 492 17.02 17.08 26.53
CA ARG A 492 15.95 17.41 25.59
C ARG A 492 14.60 16.88 26.08
N VAL A 493 14.54 15.65 26.59
CA VAL A 493 13.32 15.12 27.22
C VAL A 493 12.92 15.96 28.42
N TRP A 494 13.86 16.41 29.25
CA TRP A 494 13.58 17.35 30.35
C TRP A 494 12.85 18.59 29.83
N GLN A 495 13.42 19.27 28.83
CA GLN A 495 12.85 20.48 28.25
C GLN A 495 11.43 20.22 27.72
N CYS A 496 11.26 19.21 26.87
CA CYS A 496 9.96 18.86 26.28
C CYS A 496 8.91 18.54 27.35
N PHE A 497 9.30 17.84 28.43
CA PHE A 497 8.42 17.51 29.55
C PHE A 497 7.94 18.78 30.27
N ASN A 498 8.86 19.69 30.59
CA ASN A 498 8.52 20.95 31.27
C ASN A 498 7.54 21.80 30.44
N GLU A 499 7.78 21.89 29.13
CA GLU A 499 6.94 22.65 28.20
C GLU A 499 5.55 22.02 28.05
N LEU A 500 5.49 20.69 27.93
CA LEU A 500 4.23 19.96 27.91
C LEU A 500 3.40 20.23 29.19
N VAL A 501 4.03 20.18 30.37
CA VAL A 501 3.38 20.51 31.65
C VAL A 501 2.82 21.93 31.63
N GLU A 502 3.55 22.89 31.08
CA GLU A 502 3.11 24.28 31.01
C GLU A 502 1.93 24.47 30.03
N TYR A 503 1.97 23.83 28.87
CA TYR A 503 0.83 23.84 27.93
C TYR A 503 -0.43 23.20 28.53
N ILE A 504 -0.26 22.15 29.35
CA ILE A 504 -1.37 21.55 30.10
C ILE A 504 -1.95 22.53 31.12
N ARG A 505 -1.12 23.26 31.88
CA ARG A 505 -1.58 24.30 32.82
C ARG A 505 -2.33 25.42 32.13
N GLN A 506 -1.87 25.79 30.94
CA GLN A 506 -2.51 26.81 30.09
C GLN A 506 -3.77 26.29 29.40
N LYS A 507 -4.03 24.97 29.44
CA LYS A 507 -5.13 24.29 28.75
C LYS A 507 -5.08 24.51 27.23
N ASP A 508 -3.88 24.62 26.68
CA ASP A 508 -3.65 24.84 25.25
C ASP A 508 -3.61 23.51 24.50
N ILE A 509 -4.78 23.01 24.10
CA ILE A 509 -4.93 21.66 23.55
C ILE A 509 -4.06 21.43 22.31
N ASP A 510 -3.92 22.42 21.43
CA ASP A 510 -3.08 22.30 20.24
C ASP A 510 -1.61 22.11 20.63
N ARG A 511 -1.09 22.94 21.56
CA ARG A 511 0.28 22.79 22.04
C ARG A 511 0.51 21.54 22.87
N ILE A 512 -0.50 21.06 23.60
CA ILE A 512 -0.43 19.79 24.34
C ILE A 512 -0.21 18.64 23.35
N VAL A 513 -1.04 18.52 22.30
CA VAL A 513 -0.91 17.44 21.31
C VAL A 513 0.39 17.57 20.52
N ALA A 514 0.74 18.78 20.10
CA ALA A 514 1.99 19.09 19.41
C ALA A 514 3.24 18.68 20.24
N ALA A 515 3.31 19.14 21.49
CA ALA A 515 4.43 18.85 22.39
C ALA A 515 4.48 17.37 22.78
N ALA A 516 3.34 16.73 23.00
CA ALA A 516 3.27 15.29 23.27
C ALA A 516 3.79 14.46 22.09
N GLY A 517 3.45 14.83 20.86
CA GLY A 517 3.94 14.20 19.64
C GLY A 517 5.44 14.40 19.42
N VAL A 518 5.95 15.62 19.58
CA VAL A 518 7.40 15.89 19.52
C VAL A 518 8.15 15.15 20.63
N LEU A 519 7.60 15.11 21.84
CA LEU A 519 8.19 14.35 22.94
C LEU A 519 8.34 12.87 22.59
N ALA A 520 7.44 12.27 21.81
CA ALA A 520 7.53 10.85 21.41
C ALA A 520 8.81 10.49 20.67
N HIS A 521 9.38 11.44 19.93
CA HIS A 521 10.61 11.28 19.18
C HIS A 521 11.77 10.79 20.07
N TYR A 522 12.00 11.48 21.19
CA TYR A 522 13.22 11.32 21.98
C TYR A 522 13.26 10.02 22.83
N PRO A 523 12.16 9.52 23.45
CA PRO A 523 12.08 8.15 23.95
C PRO A 523 12.18 7.11 22.84
N GLY A 524 11.75 7.45 21.62
CA GLY A 524 12.01 6.65 20.42
C GLY A 524 13.50 6.46 20.16
N ASP A 525 14.25 7.55 20.10
CA ASP A 525 15.72 7.51 20.01
C ASP A 525 16.35 6.77 21.20
N SER A 526 15.82 6.97 22.41
CA SER A 526 16.35 6.34 23.62
C SER A 526 16.20 4.82 23.65
N CYS A 527 15.24 4.29 22.89
CA CYS A 527 15.04 2.86 22.70
C CYS A 527 15.72 2.34 21.41
N GLN A 528 16.53 3.16 20.77
CA GLN A 528 17.44 2.75 19.71
C GLN A 528 18.81 2.42 20.36
N PRO A 529 19.32 1.17 20.28
CA PRO A 529 20.53 0.77 21.00
C PRO A 529 21.79 1.59 20.73
N LEU A 530 21.94 2.09 19.52
CA LEU A 530 23.08 2.87 19.06
C LEU A 530 23.01 4.35 19.51
N HIS A 531 21.84 4.93 19.74
CA HIS A 531 21.69 6.35 20.11
C HIS A 531 22.13 6.65 21.55
N GLY A 532 22.11 5.64 22.43
CA GLY A 532 22.62 5.73 23.80
C GLY A 532 24.09 5.33 23.94
N SER A 533 24.84 5.25 22.82
CA SER A 533 26.17 4.66 22.76
C SER A 533 27.11 5.47 21.87
N ILE A 534 28.41 5.40 22.17
CA ILE A 534 29.47 5.90 21.30
C ILE A 534 29.52 5.18 19.93
N TYR A 535 28.88 4.02 19.83
CA TYR A 535 28.78 3.22 18.61
C TYR A 535 27.66 3.67 17.66
N SER A 536 27.09 4.86 17.88
CA SER A 536 25.98 5.44 17.11
C SER A 536 26.18 5.38 15.59
N GLN A 537 27.42 5.43 15.08
CA GLN A 537 27.76 5.40 13.66
C GLN A 537 28.74 4.25 13.32
N GLY A 538 28.76 3.18 14.11
CA GLY A 538 29.76 2.12 14.02
C GLY A 538 30.87 2.25 15.07
N ASP A 539 31.93 1.45 14.97
CA ASP A 539 33.07 1.52 15.90
C ASP A 539 34.04 2.65 15.53
N PRO A 540 34.11 3.75 16.31
CA PRO A 540 34.95 4.89 15.97
C PRO A 540 36.45 4.65 16.25
N PHE A 541 36.82 3.51 16.83
CA PHE A 541 38.20 3.14 17.15
C PHE A 541 38.79 2.12 16.16
N ARG A 542 38.04 1.66 15.16
CA ARG A 542 38.56 0.72 14.15
C ARG A 542 38.72 1.42 12.79
N ASP A 543 39.94 1.41 12.24
CA ASP A 543 40.26 1.92 10.90
C ASP A 543 40.38 0.80 9.83
N PRO A 544 40.48 1.14 8.52
CA PRO A 544 40.59 0.17 7.41
C PRO A 544 41.82 -0.76 7.43
N ALA A 545 42.76 -0.54 8.35
CA ALA A 545 43.95 -1.35 8.57
C ALA A 545 43.97 -2.03 9.95
N GLY A 546 42.90 -1.90 10.74
CA GLY A 546 42.77 -2.46 12.09
C GLY A 546 43.46 -1.65 13.20
N ASN A 547 43.81 -0.39 12.96
CA ASN A 547 44.46 0.48 13.95
C ASN A 547 43.47 1.45 14.62
N PRO A 548 43.76 1.90 15.87
CA PRO A 548 43.02 2.97 16.53
C PRO A 548 43.10 4.30 15.76
N VAL A 549 41.95 4.89 15.43
CA VAL A 549 41.84 6.22 14.79
C VAL A 549 41.38 7.32 15.75
N SER A 550 41.73 8.57 15.41
CA SER A 550 41.18 9.76 16.07
C SER A 550 39.70 9.91 15.73
N MET A 551 38.86 10.00 16.76
CA MET A 551 37.41 9.87 16.70
C MET A 551 36.71 10.84 15.74
N ARG A 552 35.65 10.33 15.08
CA ARG A 552 34.70 11.00 14.15
C ARG A 552 35.27 11.47 12.80
N GLY A 553 36.20 10.69 12.21
CA GLY A 553 36.55 10.76 10.77
C GLY A 553 35.67 9.83 9.91
N PRO A 554 35.75 9.86 8.55
CA PRO A 554 35.00 8.94 7.70
C PRO A 554 35.38 7.49 8.03
N PHE A 555 34.41 6.74 8.53
CA PHE A 555 34.59 5.39 9.06
C PHE A 555 34.72 4.34 7.95
N ASP A 556 35.21 3.15 8.31
CA ASP A 556 35.17 2.00 7.41
C ASP A 556 33.72 1.50 7.23
N PRO A 557 33.25 1.31 5.99
CA PRO A 557 31.96 0.66 5.72
C PRO A 557 31.79 -0.71 6.40
N ILE A 558 32.89 -1.43 6.66
CA ILE A 558 32.88 -2.74 7.33
C ILE A 558 32.39 -2.59 8.78
N TYR A 559 32.94 -1.64 9.54
CA TYR A 559 32.55 -1.42 10.95
C TYR A 559 31.45 -0.38 11.11
N GLY A 560 30.70 -0.14 10.03
CA GLY A 560 29.38 0.49 10.14
C GLY A 560 29.31 1.98 9.86
N GLY A 561 30.31 2.62 9.23
CA GLY A 561 30.13 4.02 8.84
C GLY A 561 30.29 4.32 7.35
N ALA A 562 29.61 5.40 6.93
CA ALA A 562 29.45 5.74 5.52
C ALA A 562 30.76 6.31 4.93
N LYS A 563 31.21 5.75 3.80
CA LYS A 563 32.30 6.38 3.00
C LYS A 563 31.81 7.74 2.48
N LYS A 564 32.59 8.80 2.72
CA LYS A 564 32.34 10.13 2.17
C LYS A 564 32.15 10.06 0.65
N GLY A 565 30.94 10.32 0.15
CA GLY A 565 30.61 10.33 -1.27
C GLY A 565 30.12 9.02 -1.88
N THR A 566 29.80 7.98 -1.09
CA THR A 566 29.09 6.79 -1.58
C THR A 566 27.76 6.57 -0.85
N PRO A 567 26.70 6.07 -1.51
CA PRO A 567 25.38 5.84 -0.90
C PRO A 567 25.31 4.60 0.00
N LYS A 568 26.44 4.05 0.45
CA LYS A 568 26.47 2.77 1.19
C LYS A 568 26.14 3.03 2.66
N LEU A 569 25.03 2.43 3.11
CA LEU A 569 24.41 2.54 4.44
C LEU A 569 25.29 1.83 5.48
N GLY A 570 25.62 2.50 6.58
CA GLY A 570 26.32 1.91 7.72
C GLY A 570 25.39 1.16 8.68
N VAL A 571 25.92 0.52 9.73
CA VAL A 571 25.15 -0.29 10.70
C VAL A 571 23.96 0.48 11.27
N HIS A 572 24.15 1.77 11.56
CA HIS A 572 23.10 2.66 11.99
C HIS A 572 21.93 2.62 11.01
N SER A 573 22.13 3.04 9.76
CA SER A 573 21.06 3.08 8.76
C SER A 573 20.57 1.69 8.31
N THR A 574 21.38 0.64 8.41
CA THR A 574 20.93 -0.72 8.10
C THR A 574 20.02 -1.29 9.18
N TYR A 575 20.40 -1.16 10.45
CA TYR A 575 19.57 -1.55 11.58
C TYR A 575 18.35 -0.65 11.65
N GLU A 576 18.58 0.66 11.52
CA GLU A 576 17.62 1.72 11.29
C GLU A 576 17.05 1.57 9.87
N SER A 577 17.02 2.62 9.05
CA SER A 577 16.37 2.77 7.72
C SER A 577 15.95 1.52 6.89
N VAL A 578 16.72 0.43 6.88
CA VAL A 578 16.45 -0.79 6.10
C VAL A 578 15.73 -1.90 6.88
N MET A 579 16.16 -2.24 8.11
CA MET A 579 15.68 -3.46 8.78
C MET A 579 14.23 -3.37 9.30
N VAL A 580 13.85 -2.39 10.13
CA VAL A 580 12.43 -2.27 10.59
C VAL A 580 11.54 -2.01 9.40
N LYS A 581 11.97 -1.23 8.40
CA LYS A 581 11.21 -1.06 7.15
C LYS A 581 10.91 -2.40 6.47
N ALA A 582 11.90 -3.29 6.37
CA ALA A 582 11.70 -4.62 5.80
C ALA A 582 10.89 -5.57 6.70
N LYS A 583 10.73 -5.24 7.99
CA LYS A 583 10.17 -6.12 9.02
C LYS A 583 8.94 -5.53 9.74
N VAL A 584 8.31 -4.50 9.16
CA VAL A 584 7.12 -3.83 9.72
C VAL A 584 6.02 -4.83 10.11
N PRO A 585 5.60 -5.78 9.25
CA PRO A 585 4.54 -6.72 9.62
C PRO A 585 4.89 -7.57 10.85
N GLN A 586 6.16 -7.95 11.01
CA GLN A 586 6.63 -8.73 12.15
C GLN A 586 6.70 -7.87 13.43
N LEU A 587 7.02 -6.59 13.30
CA LEU A 587 7.06 -5.64 14.42
C LEU A 587 5.67 -5.31 14.93
N GLU A 588 4.75 -4.95 14.04
CA GLU A 588 3.34 -4.69 14.39
C GLU A 588 2.74 -5.91 15.08
N GLN A 589 2.88 -7.10 14.48
CA GLN A 589 2.40 -8.33 15.09
C GLN A 589 3.05 -8.62 16.45
N GLY A 590 4.34 -8.33 16.60
CA GLY A 590 5.08 -8.50 17.84
C GLY A 590 4.59 -7.58 18.96
N ILE A 591 4.40 -6.30 18.65
CA ILE A 591 3.90 -5.29 19.58
C ILE A 591 2.45 -5.61 19.97
N GLU A 592 1.58 -5.89 19.01
CA GLU A 592 0.16 -6.21 19.25
C GLU A 592 -0.04 -7.42 20.16
N LYS A 593 0.80 -8.45 20.03
CA LYS A 593 0.75 -9.64 20.91
C LYS A 593 1.06 -9.32 22.36
N ILE A 594 1.80 -8.26 22.63
CA ILE A 594 2.34 -7.95 23.96
C ILE A 594 1.62 -6.75 24.59
N LEU A 595 0.73 -6.04 23.88
CA LEU A 595 -0.01 -4.87 24.37
C LEU A 595 -0.63 -5.13 25.77
N PRO A 596 0.01 -4.65 26.85
CA PRO A 596 -0.60 -4.61 28.16
C PRO A 596 -1.60 -3.45 28.19
N ALA A 597 -2.56 -3.50 29.13
CA ALA A 597 -3.52 -2.41 29.28
C ALA A 597 -2.91 -1.10 29.82
N THR A 598 -1.69 -1.15 30.38
CA THR A 598 -1.06 -0.01 31.08
C THR A 598 0.46 0.02 30.94
N HIS A 599 1.09 1.18 31.17
CA HIS A 599 2.53 1.33 31.19
C HIS A 599 3.19 0.65 32.39
N GLY A 600 2.52 0.59 33.56
CA GLY A 600 2.95 -0.17 34.73
C GLY A 600 4.23 0.37 35.39
N MET A 601 4.50 1.66 35.23
CA MET A 601 5.67 2.38 35.75
C MET A 601 5.21 3.47 36.74
N PRO A 602 5.96 3.78 37.81
CA PRO A 602 5.63 4.90 38.67
C PRO A 602 5.75 6.23 37.93
N LEU A 603 4.80 7.14 38.14
CA LEU A 603 4.84 8.49 37.58
C LEU A 603 6.00 9.31 38.16
N VAL A 604 6.54 10.22 37.36
CA VAL A 604 7.60 11.15 37.73
C VAL A 604 7.06 12.55 38.03
N GLU A 605 7.79 13.33 38.82
CA GLU A 605 7.28 14.59 39.36
C GLU A 605 7.70 15.84 38.57
N ASN A 606 8.79 15.77 37.81
CA ASN A 606 9.39 16.93 37.13
C ASN A 606 10.27 16.50 35.94
N GLY A 607 10.70 17.47 35.12
CA GLY A 607 11.51 17.21 33.94
C GLY A 607 12.87 16.55 34.21
N ARG A 608 13.48 16.76 35.39
CA ARG A 608 14.73 16.07 35.77
C ARG A 608 14.49 14.58 35.98
N ALA A 609 13.41 14.22 36.67
CA ALA A 609 12.99 12.83 36.83
C ALA A 609 12.59 12.19 35.49
N ALA A 610 11.98 12.95 34.57
CA ALA A 610 11.72 12.50 33.21
C ALA A 610 13.01 12.15 32.44
N ALA A 611 14.00 13.05 32.47
CA ALA A 611 15.32 12.82 31.86
C ALA A 611 16.07 11.64 32.48
N TRP A 612 15.93 11.45 33.80
CA TRP A 612 16.47 10.27 34.46
C TRP A 612 15.83 8.98 33.95
N GLN A 613 14.51 8.94 33.75
CA GLN A 613 13.84 7.78 33.15
C GLN A 613 14.28 7.53 31.70
N THR A 614 14.63 8.59 30.95
CA THR A 614 15.25 8.47 29.63
C THR A 614 16.61 7.77 29.68
N ILE A 615 17.47 8.13 30.64
CA ILE A 615 18.76 7.45 30.87
C ILE A 615 18.54 5.98 31.25
N GLU A 616 17.58 5.70 32.14
CA GLU A 616 17.24 4.33 32.51
C GLU A 616 16.71 3.52 31.32
N LEU A 617 15.93 4.13 30.42
CA LEU A 617 15.50 3.49 29.17
C LEU A 617 16.70 3.17 28.27
N MET A 618 17.65 4.10 28.10
CA MET A 618 18.87 3.84 27.34
C MET A 618 19.69 2.69 27.93
N ARG A 619 19.81 2.61 29.27
CA ARG A 619 20.50 1.50 29.95
C ARG A 619 19.82 0.16 29.71
N ARG A 620 18.50 0.07 29.91
CA ARG A 620 17.73 -1.16 29.65
C ARG A 620 17.83 -1.58 28.18
N THR A 621 17.83 -0.60 27.28
CA THR A 621 17.98 -0.81 25.84
C THR A 621 19.34 -1.40 25.48
N ARG A 622 20.44 -0.79 25.93
CA ARG A 622 21.81 -1.31 25.71
C ARG A 622 22.06 -2.64 26.40
N GLN A 623 21.45 -2.86 27.56
CA GLN A 623 21.52 -4.16 28.23
C GLN A 623 20.80 -5.25 27.42
N ARG A 624 19.69 -4.91 26.75
CA ARG A 624 18.92 -5.85 25.94
C ARG A 624 19.64 -6.16 24.62
N ILE A 625 20.15 -5.13 23.96
CA ILE A 625 20.92 -5.25 22.72
C ILE A 625 22.24 -4.48 22.91
N ASP A 626 23.33 -5.24 23.01
CA ASP A 626 24.67 -4.68 23.13
C ASP A 626 25.05 -3.96 21.81
N PRO A 627 25.35 -2.64 21.86
CA PRO A 627 25.64 -1.87 20.64
C PRO A 627 26.89 -2.36 19.91
N LEU A 628 27.95 -2.75 20.62
CA LEU A 628 29.17 -3.24 19.99
C LEU A 628 28.93 -4.62 19.35
N GLU A 629 28.18 -5.49 20.02
CA GLU A 629 27.77 -6.78 19.44
C GLU A 629 26.97 -6.58 18.13
N MET A 630 26.12 -5.55 18.08
CA MET A 630 25.38 -5.19 16.86
C MET A 630 26.31 -4.73 15.74
N VAL A 631 27.29 -3.86 16.06
CA VAL A 631 28.32 -3.41 15.12
C VAL A 631 29.11 -4.60 14.59
N ASP A 632 29.57 -5.50 15.46
CA ASP A 632 30.32 -6.70 15.08
C ASP A 632 29.47 -7.63 14.19
N THR A 633 28.18 -7.83 14.51
CA THR A 633 27.27 -8.65 13.69
C THR A 633 27.10 -8.08 12.29
N TYR A 634 26.92 -6.77 12.19
CA TYR A 634 26.85 -6.09 10.89
C TYR A 634 28.15 -6.25 10.12
N ALA A 635 29.29 -6.04 10.77
CA ALA A 635 30.61 -6.16 10.15
C ALA A 635 30.88 -7.57 9.62
N GLU A 636 30.60 -8.60 10.42
CA GLU A 636 30.74 -10.01 10.02
C GLU A 636 29.85 -10.35 8.81
N SER A 637 28.61 -9.84 8.80
CA SER A 637 27.69 -10.03 7.69
C SER A 637 28.18 -9.34 6.42
N TRP A 638 28.66 -8.11 6.56
CA TRP A 638 29.21 -7.32 5.46
C TRP A 638 30.47 -7.98 4.88
N GLU A 639 31.42 -8.38 5.71
CA GLU A 639 32.64 -9.08 5.27
C GLU A 639 32.29 -10.36 4.51
N ARG A 640 31.37 -11.16 5.05
CA ARG A 640 30.88 -12.36 4.36
C ARG A 640 30.27 -12.01 3.00
N GLY A 641 29.45 -10.97 2.93
CA GLY A 641 28.85 -10.51 1.67
C GLY A 641 29.86 -10.03 0.64
N THR A 642 30.94 -9.37 1.07
CA THR A 642 32.03 -8.98 0.16
C THR A 642 32.79 -10.17 -0.41
N GLN A 643 32.90 -11.28 0.33
CA GLN A 643 33.55 -12.52 -0.12
C GLN A 643 32.66 -13.35 -1.06
N THR A 644 31.35 -13.39 -0.81
CA THR A 644 30.39 -14.23 -1.54
C THR A 644 29.65 -13.51 -2.67
N GLY A 645 29.63 -12.18 -2.66
CA GLY A 645 28.80 -11.36 -3.54
C GLY A 645 27.33 -11.24 -3.11
N GLN A 646 26.97 -11.72 -1.91
CA GLN A 646 25.61 -11.70 -1.38
C GLN A 646 25.55 -11.00 -0.02
N HIS A 647 24.97 -9.79 0.01
CA HIS A 647 24.77 -8.98 1.20
C HIS A 647 23.42 -9.33 1.88
N ASP A 648 23.45 -9.73 3.15
CA ASP A 648 22.28 -10.22 3.90
C ASP A 648 22.18 -9.62 5.33
N GLU A 649 22.76 -8.44 5.53
CA GLU A 649 22.92 -7.77 6.83
C GLU A 649 21.56 -7.56 7.52
N VAL A 650 20.53 -7.24 6.74
CA VAL A 650 19.16 -7.03 7.22
C VAL A 650 18.59 -8.29 7.87
N ASN A 651 18.74 -9.46 7.24
CA ASN A 651 18.22 -10.69 7.81
C ASN A 651 19.08 -11.20 8.95
N ASP A 652 20.40 -11.03 8.88
CA ASP A 652 21.30 -11.39 10.00
C ASP A 652 20.97 -10.59 11.26
N LEU A 653 20.85 -9.27 11.13
CA LEU A 653 20.46 -8.40 12.25
C LEU A 653 19.06 -8.78 12.77
N TRP A 654 18.08 -8.99 11.88
CA TRP A 654 16.73 -9.36 12.29
C TRP A 654 16.68 -10.72 13.00
N ASN A 655 17.36 -11.72 12.47
CA ASN A 655 17.39 -13.06 13.05
C ASN A 655 18.03 -13.06 14.44
N LYS A 656 19.03 -12.20 14.67
CA LYS A 656 19.74 -12.11 15.95
C LYS A 656 19.08 -11.17 16.96
N TYR A 657 18.44 -10.10 16.50
CA TYR A 657 17.97 -8.99 17.34
C TYR A 657 16.47 -8.70 17.23
N GLY A 658 15.71 -9.28 16.31
CA GLY A 658 14.31 -8.91 16.01
C GLY A 658 13.38 -8.98 17.22
N GLU A 659 13.38 -10.08 17.98
CA GLU A 659 12.56 -10.20 19.21
C GLU A 659 12.98 -9.17 20.28
N ARG A 660 14.28 -8.93 20.41
CA ARG A 660 14.84 -7.95 21.35
C ARG A 660 14.52 -6.51 20.92
N THR A 661 14.44 -6.27 19.61
CA THR A 661 14.05 -4.99 19.01
C THR A 661 12.60 -4.67 19.37
N ILE A 662 11.69 -5.63 19.17
CA ILE A 662 10.28 -5.52 19.60
C ILE A 662 10.17 -5.20 21.09
N ALA A 663 10.90 -5.95 21.93
CA ALA A 663 10.88 -5.76 23.37
C ALA A 663 11.39 -4.38 23.79
N THR A 664 12.41 -3.85 23.10
CA THR A 664 12.91 -2.49 23.32
C THR A 664 11.92 -1.41 22.89
N MET A 665 11.25 -1.56 21.74
CA MET A 665 10.21 -0.62 21.31
C MET A 665 9.04 -0.56 22.30
N ILE A 666 8.64 -1.71 22.86
CA ILE A 666 7.60 -1.78 23.90
C ILE A 666 8.04 -1.05 25.17
N ASP A 667 9.30 -1.20 25.58
CA ASP A 667 9.87 -0.47 26.73
C ASP A 667 9.89 1.05 26.49
N GLY A 668 10.17 1.46 25.25
CA GLY A 668 10.03 2.85 24.79
C GLY A 668 8.60 3.36 24.88
N CYS A 669 7.62 2.59 24.38
CA CYS A 669 6.19 2.94 24.45
C CYS A 669 5.71 3.10 25.91
N LYS A 670 6.10 2.19 26.80
CA LYS A 670 5.78 2.26 28.23
C LYS A 670 6.37 3.50 28.89
N THR A 671 7.64 3.78 28.61
CA THR A 671 8.33 4.95 29.16
C THR A 671 7.66 6.23 28.67
N LEU A 672 7.34 6.33 27.38
CA LEU A 672 6.65 7.49 26.81
C LEU A 672 5.25 7.70 27.40
N ALA A 673 4.44 6.65 27.50
CA ALA A 673 3.12 6.74 28.11
C ALA A 673 3.19 7.21 29.57
N MET A 674 4.16 6.68 30.34
CA MET A 674 4.43 7.15 31.71
C MET A 674 4.82 8.63 31.74
N LEU A 675 5.63 9.11 30.80
CA LEU A 675 6.00 10.52 30.71
C LEU A 675 4.79 11.42 30.40
N TRP A 676 3.91 10.99 29.50
CA TRP A 676 2.67 11.72 29.22
C TRP A 676 1.74 11.77 30.44
N ASP A 677 1.49 10.65 31.10
CA ASP A 677 0.66 10.60 32.32
C ASP A 677 1.26 11.46 33.45
N SER A 678 2.58 11.45 33.56
CA SER A 678 3.30 12.28 34.54
C SER A 678 3.15 13.78 34.24
N ALA A 679 3.29 14.17 32.97
CA ALA A 679 3.10 15.56 32.56
C ALA A 679 1.64 16.01 32.74
N TRP A 680 0.68 15.18 32.32
CA TRP A 680 -0.76 15.40 32.52
C TRP A 680 -1.10 15.68 33.97
N LYS A 681 -0.61 14.82 34.88
CA LYS A 681 -0.80 14.99 36.31
C LYS A 681 -0.13 16.27 36.84
N ALA A 682 1.12 16.55 36.47
CA ALA A 682 1.86 17.72 36.93
C ALA A 682 1.29 19.06 36.42
N GLY A 683 0.60 19.02 35.27
CA GLY A 683 -0.09 20.15 34.67
C GLY A 683 -1.54 20.35 35.15
N ASN A 684 -2.08 19.46 35.97
CA ASN A 684 -3.51 19.38 36.32
C ASN A 684 -4.42 19.21 35.09
N GLY A 685 -4.06 18.32 34.17
CA GLY A 685 -4.81 18.11 32.93
C GLY A 685 -6.26 17.64 33.14
N ASP A 686 -6.59 17.02 34.27
CA ASP A 686 -7.97 16.64 34.60
C ASP A 686 -8.91 17.85 34.83
N ASP A 687 -8.36 19.07 34.93
CA ASP A 687 -9.14 20.31 34.94
C ASP A 687 -9.53 20.80 33.53
N ILE A 688 -9.07 20.14 32.47
CA ILE A 688 -9.45 20.42 31.09
C ILE A 688 -10.85 19.86 30.84
N ASP A 689 -11.70 20.65 30.16
CA ASP A 689 -13.05 20.20 29.82
C ASP A 689 -12.98 18.99 28.88
N VAL A 690 -13.65 17.90 29.25
CA VAL A 690 -13.71 16.66 28.45
C VAL A 690 -14.24 16.91 27.04
N ALA A 691 -15.05 17.96 26.84
CA ALA A 691 -15.53 18.37 25.52
C ALA A 691 -14.42 18.88 24.58
N GLU A 692 -13.31 19.38 25.13
CA GLU A 692 -12.15 19.86 24.36
C GLU A 692 -11.20 18.71 23.95
N LEU A 693 -11.33 17.53 24.58
CA LEU A 693 -10.49 16.34 24.36
C LEU A 693 -10.88 15.62 23.06
N THR A 694 -10.61 16.29 21.94
CA THR A 694 -11.04 15.91 20.59
C THR A 694 -9.87 15.90 19.60
N GLU A 695 -10.11 15.34 18.41
CA GLU A 695 -9.16 15.40 17.31
C GLU A 695 -8.85 16.86 16.96
N ARG A 696 -7.56 17.17 16.80
CA ARG A 696 -7.07 18.50 16.41
C ARG A 696 -6.72 18.50 14.93
N ASP A 697 -6.90 19.66 14.32
CA ASP A 697 -6.54 19.86 12.92
C ASP A 697 -5.02 19.73 12.73
N GLU A 698 -4.61 18.82 11.86
CA GLU A 698 -3.20 18.47 11.66
C GLU A 698 -2.38 19.65 11.11
N GLU A 699 -2.95 20.45 10.21
CA GLU A 699 -2.28 21.63 9.65
C GLU A 699 -2.00 22.65 10.75
N THR A 700 -2.95 22.83 11.68
CA THR A 700 -2.80 23.68 12.86
C THR A 700 -1.67 23.19 13.78
N LEU A 701 -1.59 21.87 14.02
CA LEU A 701 -0.52 21.27 14.82
C LEU A 701 0.86 21.46 14.15
N LEU A 702 0.97 21.20 12.85
CA LEU A 702 2.22 21.36 12.12
C LEU A 702 2.62 22.83 12.02
N THR A 703 1.69 23.75 11.79
CA THR A 703 1.95 25.20 11.80
C THR A 703 2.51 25.64 13.16
N THR A 704 1.93 25.15 14.25
CA THR A 704 2.37 25.46 15.63
C THR A 704 3.84 25.07 15.87
N ILE A 705 4.31 24.02 15.20
CA ILE A 705 5.62 23.41 15.43
C ILE A 705 6.64 23.81 14.36
N CYS A 706 6.23 24.03 13.11
CA CYS A 706 7.11 24.22 11.96
C CYS A 706 7.25 25.69 11.52
N ASP A 707 6.26 26.56 11.77
CA ASP A 707 6.25 27.95 11.25
C ASP A 707 6.77 28.99 12.27
N ASP A 708 7.85 28.66 12.98
CA ASP A 708 8.58 29.58 13.87
C ASP A 708 7.70 30.28 14.94
N ASP A 709 6.71 29.57 15.50
CA ASP A 709 5.98 30.09 16.67
C ASP A 709 6.95 30.24 17.86
N GLU A 710 7.30 31.48 18.20
CA GLU A 710 8.22 31.80 19.29
C GLU A 710 7.76 31.27 20.66
N ARG A 711 6.49 30.87 20.79
CA ARG A 711 5.91 30.29 22.01
C ARG A 711 6.09 28.77 22.09
N PHE A 712 6.49 28.11 20.99
CA PHE A 712 6.80 26.68 20.98
C PHE A 712 8.29 26.45 21.25
N PHE A 713 8.63 25.42 22.01
CA PHE A 713 10.02 25.18 22.41
C PHE A 713 10.93 24.86 21.22
N THR A 714 12.17 25.34 21.30
CA THR A 714 13.16 25.23 20.22
C THR A 714 14.30 24.30 20.60
N SER A 715 14.97 23.75 19.59
CA SER A 715 16.19 22.95 19.71
C SER A 715 17.32 23.76 20.31
N THR A 716 18.17 23.11 21.09
CA THR A 716 19.31 23.76 21.73
C THR A 716 20.52 22.83 21.80
N GLY A 717 21.69 23.40 22.06
CA GLY A 717 22.92 22.66 22.32
C GLY A 717 23.16 22.50 23.82
N LEU A 718 24.05 21.57 24.20
CA LEU A 718 24.37 21.29 25.60
C LEU A 718 24.82 22.54 26.37
N ASP A 719 25.57 23.43 25.74
CA ASP A 719 26.08 24.65 26.40
C ASP A 719 24.99 25.68 26.75
N ALA A 720 23.81 25.57 26.13
CA ALA A 720 22.69 26.50 26.30
C ALA A 720 21.43 25.83 26.87
N VAL A 721 21.40 24.50 27.02
CA VAL A 721 20.21 23.78 27.49
C VAL A 721 19.85 24.15 28.93
N LYS A 722 20.84 24.43 29.78
CA LYS A 722 20.63 24.74 31.20
C LYS A 722 19.64 25.87 31.44
N ASP A 723 19.68 26.91 30.61
CA ASP A 723 18.79 28.08 30.70
C ASP A 723 17.34 27.76 30.27
N ARG A 724 17.11 26.57 29.70
CA ARG A 724 15.80 26.07 29.23
C ARG A 724 15.19 25.02 30.17
N LEU A 725 15.88 24.62 31.23
CA LEU A 725 15.44 23.56 32.14
C LEU A 725 14.76 24.08 33.42
N THR A 726 14.85 25.38 33.67
CA THR A 726 14.41 26.06 34.90
C THR A 726 13.06 26.73 34.78
#